data_AF-A0A8B2NS54-F1
#
_entry.id   AF-A0A8B2NS54-F1
#
_cell.length_a   1.000
_cell.length_b   1.000
_cell.length_c   1.000
_cell.angle_alpha   90.00
_cell.angle_beta   90.00
_cell.angle_gamma   90.00
#
_symmetry.space_group_name_H-M   'P 1'
#
loop_
_entity.id
_entity.type
_entity.pdbx_description
1 polymer ?
#
loop_
_entity_poly.entity_id
_entity_poly.type
_entity_poly.pdbx_seq_one_letter_code
_entity_poly.pdbx_strand_id
1 'polypeptide(L)'
;MEPLVTDVDYQLTNSWSTGFQGLIRVTNDGTEAITGWQVTFTSTARISDIWGATILSHSGDTYVVQSMPWNATINPGGTVDIGFIVRHGGVGGTIGDIEFVTEGDDPPAPVVPDVSIGDVVVDEDSGTATLHVTLSEATTEATSVAFATAAGTADASDFLPASGTLTFAAGETEATVTVQIVDDAVEEGDESFSVVLSDADGLTIADGTGTVTIRANDAPPTLPEIAIETAISVDEGNPSSGPAADGWFSTSGSDIIDSDGNVVRITGVNWFGGETTRKAPDGLHVRSYQDMMDQMKEVGFNAIRLPFSNDMLRDGATPTNINYSVNPDLAGLSSIEVFDKIIDYAGEIGIRIILDNHRNAAGDGPSSNGLWYGEGYTHEEWVADWETLTARYQDNPTVVGFDLSGEPFAATWGSGDPATDWRLGAEDAIDAIHEINPEVLVLVEGIAEGFWWGGDLRGVESAPIRLDETDKLVYSPHVYPNSIYAQPWFNDPNYPENLTDVWDYYFGYIAQDDTAPILVGEFGSRFEDPKDLLWMEKFIPYLTENGLSYTYWSWNPNSGDTGGILENDWTTVIDEKVTALEPSLGDELSGGDGTVSTTTEVTVSVSLSEPSSGTVLVDWMTADGTAIAGEDYVAANGTLVFAPGETSASLTVEVVADTVAEDDETFSILLANADGGILTNGEAIITIRDNDATGGGGGGNPVEENPDTNGDGIFADIGVRETWAGGFIADGHVNNDSNGQIDGWTVEVNTSATITDIWNSKILSHTGDTYVIGNISTSGTVNPGADMGWGFVADGIAAGLDVSDVTVITDPDEGNDNPADTNGDGVYSDLVVRQTWTGGFVADGEVINDSSQRVDGWSVEVTTLATIRDIWNAEIASHEGDTYVITNNSSTSQVDPDTVRTWGFVADGLIDNLAVSDVILA
;
A
#
# COMPACT_ATOMS: atom_id res chain seq x y z
N MET A 1 -4.53 61.50 15.52
CA MET A 1 -3.51 61.11 16.50
C MET A 1 -3.07 59.76 16.02
N GLU A 2 -1.85 59.65 15.51
CA GLU A 2 -1.35 58.39 14.96
C GLU A 2 -1.02 57.43 16.11
N PRO A 3 -1.62 56.24 16.20
CA PRO A 3 -1.12 55.17 17.04
C PRO A 3 -0.15 54.32 16.21
N LEU A 4 1.10 54.27 16.65
CA LEU A 4 1.78 53.06 17.14
C LEU A 4 2.18 52.09 16.02
N VAL A 5 3.27 52.41 15.34
CA VAL A 5 4.03 51.43 14.54
C VAL A 5 4.60 50.40 15.53
N THR A 6 4.07 49.19 15.47
CA THR A 6 4.69 47.98 16.02
C THR A 6 5.28 47.23 14.82
N ASP A 7 6.57 46.92 14.89
CA ASP A 7 7.22 46.10 13.87
C ASP A 7 7.09 44.63 14.31
N VAL A 8 6.46 43.80 13.47
CA VAL A 8 6.28 42.37 13.70
C VAL A 8 7.02 41.63 12.60
N ASP A 9 8.08 40.93 12.99
CA ASP A 9 8.96 40.23 12.09
C ASP A 9 8.89 38.72 12.33
N TYR A 10 8.84 37.95 11.26
CA TYR A 10 8.93 36.49 11.32
C TYR A 10 10.28 36.02 10.78
N GLN A 11 10.92 35.15 11.53
CA GLN A 11 12.17 34.52 11.14
C GLN A 11 12.07 33.01 11.29
N LEU A 12 12.43 32.31 10.21
CA LEU A 12 12.76 30.91 10.26
C LEU A 12 14.11 30.76 10.98
N THR A 13 14.11 30.17 12.16
CA THR A 13 15.32 30.04 12.99
C THR A 13 16.05 28.72 12.78
N ASN A 14 15.33 27.67 12.40
CA ASN A 14 15.87 26.37 12.01
C ASN A 14 14.85 25.63 11.11
N SER A 15 15.31 24.75 10.23
CA SER A 15 14.43 23.88 9.42
C SER A 15 15.08 22.53 9.13
N TRP A 16 14.26 21.50 8.96
CA TRP A 16 14.63 20.13 8.57
C TRP A 16 13.59 19.58 7.58
N SER A 17 13.80 18.35 7.07
CA SER A 17 13.01 17.79 5.97
C SER A 17 11.51 17.65 6.27
N THR A 18 11.12 17.50 7.53
CA THR A 18 9.73 17.30 7.96
C THR A 18 9.16 18.43 8.82
N GLY A 19 9.97 19.42 9.18
CA GLY A 19 9.55 20.42 10.16
C GLY A 19 10.47 21.63 10.26
N PHE A 20 10.09 22.56 11.13
CA PHE A 20 10.83 23.81 11.30
C PHE A 20 10.62 24.48 12.66
N GLN A 21 11.49 25.42 12.97
CA GLN A 21 11.41 26.29 14.14
C GLN A 21 11.24 27.75 13.71
N GLY A 22 10.10 28.34 14.06
CA GLY A 22 9.76 29.73 13.77
C GLY A 22 9.96 30.66 14.96
N LEU A 23 10.23 31.93 14.70
CA LEU A 23 10.32 33.01 15.69
C LEU A 23 9.57 34.24 15.19
N ILE A 24 8.54 34.66 15.93
CA ILE A 24 7.87 35.95 15.73
C ILE A 24 8.43 36.93 16.75
N ARG A 25 9.01 38.03 16.27
CA ARG A 25 9.51 39.12 17.10
C ARG A 25 8.59 40.32 16.98
N VAL A 26 8.14 40.84 18.11
CA VAL A 26 7.37 42.09 18.18
C VAL A 26 8.24 43.18 18.81
N THR A 27 8.36 44.32 18.13
CA THR A 27 9.10 45.50 18.60
C THR A 27 8.17 46.68 18.86
N ASN A 28 8.28 47.30 20.03
CA ASN A 28 7.57 48.54 20.35
C ASN A 28 8.39 49.75 19.90
N ASP A 29 8.14 50.25 18.68
CA ASP A 29 8.76 51.48 18.16
C ASP A 29 8.02 52.76 18.60
N GLY A 30 6.98 52.61 19.40
CA GLY A 30 6.20 53.70 19.98
C GLY A 30 6.90 54.43 21.12
N THR A 31 6.25 55.49 21.62
CA THR A 31 6.73 56.28 22.76
C THR A 31 6.07 55.90 24.09
N GLU A 32 5.11 54.98 24.08
CA GLU A 32 4.36 54.49 25.25
C GLU A 32 4.56 52.98 25.43
N ALA A 33 4.41 52.48 26.66
CA ALA A 33 4.52 51.04 26.94
C ALA A 33 3.25 50.30 26.47
N ILE A 34 3.43 49.15 25.84
CA ILE A 34 2.34 48.25 25.44
C ILE A 34 2.09 47.27 26.58
N THR A 35 0.83 47.03 26.94
CA THR A 35 0.43 46.03 27.94
C THR A 35 -0.61 45.07 27.37
N GLY A 36 -0.55 43.80 27.77
CA GLY A 36 -1.60 42.80 27.47
C GLY A 36 -1.75 42.52 25.99
N TRP A 37 -0.66 42.11 25.33
CA TRP A 37 -0.63 41.92 23.88
C TRP A 37 -1.10 40.53 23.43
N GLN A 38 -1.62 40.46 22.20
CA GLN A 38 -1.93 39.23 21.47
C GLN A 38 -1.33 39.27 20.06
N VAL A 39 -1.02 38.10 19.52
CA VAL A 39 -0.57 37.89 18.14
C VAL A 39 -1.46 36.82 17.51
N THR A 40 -1.99 37.11 16.33
CA THR A 40 -2.66 36.13 15.46
C THR A 40 -1.75 35.81 14.29
N PHE A 41 -1.61 34.54 13.91
CA PHE A 41 -0.88 34.13 12.71
C PHE A 41 -1.43 32.82 12.14
N THR A 42 -1.21 32.55 10.84
CA THR A 42 -1.62 31.27 10.24
C THR A 42 -0.44 30.33 9.96
N SER A 43 -0.66 29.03 10.08
CA SER A 43 0.28 27.95 9.77
C SER A 43 -0.49 26.73 9.28
N THR A 44 -0.23 26.29 8.05
CA THR A 44 -0.79 25.06 7.45
C THR A 44 -0.27 23.78 8.11
N ALA A 45 0.82 23.90 8.88
CA ALA A 45 1.41 22.80 9.63
C ALA A 45 1.16 22.99 11.13
N ARG A 46 0.91 21.90 11.85
CA ARG A 46 0.50 21.94 13.26
C ARG A 46 1.67 22.29 14.19
N ILE A 47 1.48 23.27 15.08
CA ILE A 47 2.48 23.64 16.08
C ILE A 47 2.56 22.58 17.18
N SER A 48 3.73 21.99 17.34
CA SER A 48 4.02 20.93 18.32
C SER A 48 4.48 21.49 19.67
N ASP A 49 5.10 22.67 19.69
CA ASP A 49 5.55 23.33 20.92
C ASP A 49 5.66 24.86 20.72
N ILE A 50 5.46 25.65 21.78
CA ILE A 50 5.50 27.12 21.75
C ILE A 50 6.04 27.71 23.07
N TRP A 51 6.83 28.78 22.98
CA TRP A 51 7.33 29.54 24.13
C TRP A 51 7.31 31.04 23.89
N GLY A 52 7.34 31.81 24.98
CA GLY A 52 7.22 33.27 24.93
C GLY A 52 5.78 33.78 24.79
N ALA A 53 4.82 32.91 24.48
CA ALA A 53 3.39 33.17 24.50
C ALA A 53 2.62 31.91 24.91
N THR A 54 1.34 32.05 25.23
CA THR A 54 0.42 30.93 25.41
C THR A 54 -0.61 30.94 24.29
N ILE A 55 -0.93 29.77 23.71
CA ILE A 55 -2.01 29.65 22.74
C ILE A 55 -3.35 29.94 23.44
N LEU A 56 -4.08 30.91 22.92
CA LEU A 56 -5.41 31.31 23.39
C LEU A 56 -6.50 30.56 22.61
N SER A 57 -6.33 30.38 21.30
CA SER A 57 -7.20 29.56 20.44
C SER A 57 -6.48 29.12 19.17
N HIS A 58 -6.97 28.06 18.53
CA HIS A 58 -6.53 27.61 17.22
C HIS A 58 -7.71 27.05 16.42
N SER A 59 -7.88 27.42 15.16
CA SER A 59 -8.91 26.86 14.28
C SER A 59 -8.45 26.90 12.82
N GLY A 60 -8.59 25.77 12.13
CA GLY A 60 -8.00 25.56 10.81
C GLY A 60 -6.49 25.78 10.88
N ASP A 61 -5.99 26.73 10.09
CA ASP A 61 -4.58 27.12 10.10
C ASP A 61 -4.30 28.31 11.05
N THR A 62 -5.29 28.90 11.71
CA THR A 62 -5.16 30.18 12.43
C THR A 62 -4.88 29.99 13.92
N TYR A 63 -3.80 30.57 14.41
CA TYR A 63 -3.40 30.59 15.82
C TYR A 63 -3.57 31.99 16.42
N VAL A 64 -4.19 32.07 17.59
CA VAL A 64 -4.18 33.28 18.44
C VAL A 64 -3.36 32.99 19.68
N VAL A 65 -2.32 33.77 19.93
CA VAL A 65 -1.42 33.62 21.08
C VAL A 65 -1.38 34.89 21.90
N GLN A 66 -1.22 34.76 23.21
CA GLN A 66 -1.24 35.89 24.13
C GLN A 66 0.00 35.96 25.01
N SER A 67 0.26 37.16 25.52
CA SER A 67 1.37 37.44 26.42
C SER A 67 1.36 36.55 27.68
N MET A 68 2.55 36.16 28.11
CA MET A 68 2.74 35.53 29.42
C MET A 68 2.84 36.61 30.52
N PRO A 69 2.55 36.27 31.79
CA PRO A 69 2.58 37.26 32.89
C PRO A 69 3.90 38.03 33.03
N TRP A 70 5.02 37.44 32.61
CA TRP A 70 6.36 38.02 32.75
C TRP A 70 6.82 38.87 31.56
N ASN A 71 6.15 38.79 30.40
CA ASN A 71 6.42 39.63 29.22
C ASN A 71 5.19 40.41 28.75
N ALA A 72 4.15 40.49 29.57
CA ALA A 72 2.92 41.23 29.29
C ALA A 72 3.12 42.73 29.05
N THR A 73 4.29 43.31 29.38
CA THR A 73 4.61 44.71 29.11
C THR A 73 5.84 44.86 28.20
N ILE A 74 5.68 45.57 27.09
CA ILE A 74 6.77 45.95 26.17
C ILE A 74 7.00 47.47 26.28
N ASN A 75 8.09 47.89 26.92
CA ASN A 75 8.43 49.32 27.05
C ASN A 75 8.83 49.94 25.69
N PRO A 76 8.82 51.29 25.54
CA PRO A 76 9.34 51.96 24.34
C PRO A 76 10.75 51.50 23.97
N GLY A 77 10.93 51.01 22.74
CA GLY A 77 12.17 50.40 22.22
C GLY A 77 12.46 48.98 22.71
N GLY A 78 11.52 48.33 23.40
CA GLY A 78 11.63 46.94 23.85
C GLY A 78 11.08 45.94 22.83
N THR A 79 11.46 44.67 22.99
CA THR A 79 11.02 43.57 22.13
C THR A 79 10.48 42.39 22.95
N VAL A 80 9.65 41.57 22.31
CA VAL A 80 9.30 40.23 22.79
C VAL A 80 9.42 39.23 21.66
N ASP A 81 9.85 38.02 22.01
CA ASP A 81 10.08 36.91 21.09
C ASP A 81 9.10 35.78 21.42
N ILE A 82 8.40 35.29 20.40
CA ILE A 82 7.50 34.14 20.44
C ILE A 82 8.09 33.08 19.53
N GLY A 83 8.54 31.97 20.10
CA GLY A 83 9.14 30.87 19.34
C GLY A 83 8.24 29.64 19.34
N PHE A 84 8.28 28.87 18.26
CA PHE A 84 7.48 27.65 18.13
C PHE A 84 8.18 26.58 17.27
N ILE A 85 7.76 25.33 17.40
CA ILE A 85 8.25 24.16 16.66
C ILE A 85 7.10 23.48 15.91
N VAL A 86 7.34 23.12 14.66
CA VAL A 86 6.53 22.19 13.84
C VAL A 86 7.37 20.95 13.57
N ARG A 87 6.89 19.76 13.95
CA ARG A 87 7.64 18.50 13.81
C ARG A 87 7.37 17.74 12.51
N HIS A 88 6.13 17.81 12.00
CA HIS A 88 5.67 17.08 10.81
C HIS A 88 4.69 17.94 9.99
N GLY A 89 4.71 17.83 8.65
CA GLY A 89 3.69 18.43 7.75
C GLY A 89 3.97 19.85 7.23
N GLY A 90 5.18 20.40 7.40
CA GLY A 90 5.50 21.75 6.95
C GLY A 90 6.83 21.85 6.22
N VAL A 91 6.81 21.97 4.89
CA VAL A 91 8.01 22.21 4.08
C VAL A 91 8.14 23.72 3.81
N GLY A 92 9.30 24.31 4.12
CA GLY A 92 9.62 25.69 3.76
C GLY A 92 9.40 26.76 4.84
N GLY A 93 8.78 26.41 5.98
CA GLY A 93 8.75 27.25 7.18
C GLY A 93 8.09 28.62 7.00
N THR A 94 6.99 28.70 6.26
CA THR A 94 6.23 29.95 6.09
C THR A 94 5.03 29.97 7.03
N ILE A 95 4.82 31.08 7.71
CA ILE A 95 3.54 31.42 8.34
C ILE A 95 2.84 32.48 7.49
N GLY A 96 1.51 32.50 7.50
CA GLY A 96 0.73 33.53 6.80
C GLY A 96 0.62 34.83 7.60
N ASP A 97 -0.47 35.57 7.39
CA ASP A 97 -0.62 36.93 7.91
C ASP A 97 -0.48 36.99 9.43
N ILE A 98 0.34 37.93 9.92
CA ILE A 98 0.58 38.14 11.35
C ILE A 98 -0.09 39.46 11.77
N GLU A 99 -1.00 39.39 12.73
CA GLU A 99 -1.68 40.55 13.30
C GLU A 99 -1.34 40.71 14.77
N PHE A 100 -1.01 41.93 15.21
CA PHE A 100 -0.68 42.24 16.61
C PHE A 100 -1.72 43.20 17.19
N VAL A 101 -2.25 42.86 18.38
CA VAL A 101 -3.31 43.63 19.05
C VAL A 101 -2.92 43.95 20.50
N THR A 102 -3.31 45.13 20.98
CA THR A 102 -3.02 45.62 22.35
C THR A 102 -4.28 45.72 23.21
N GLU A 103 -4.12 45.73 24.54
CA GLU A 103 -5.24 45.86 25.47
C GLU A 103 -5.95 47.23 25.30
N GLY A 104 -7.10 47.23 24.63
CA GLY A 104 -7.90 48.42 24.32
C GLY A 104 -8.50 48.43 22.91
N ASP A 105 -7.96 47.61 22.00
CA ASP A 105 -8.60 47.23 20.73
C ASP A 105 -9.41 45.94 20.97
N ASP A 106 -10.53 45.77 20.28
CA ASP A 106 -11.36 44.55 20.41
C ASP A 106 -10.45 43.36 20.05
N PRO A 107 -10.20 42.40 20.95
CA PRO A 107 -9.39 41.23 20.61
C PRO A 107 -10.08 40.52 19.44
N PRO A 108 -9.32 39.91 18.51
CA PRO A 108 -9.94 39.00 17.55
C PRO A 108 -10.75 37.98 18.35
N ALA A 109 -12.01 37.79 17.95
CA ALA A 109 -12.91 36.89 18.67
C ALA A 109 -12.20 35.53 18.83
N PRO A 110 -12.19 34.93 20.04
CA PRO A 110 -11.65 33.58 20.19
C PRO A 110 -12.35 32.71 19.15
N VAL A 111 -11.57 31.98 18.36
CA VAL A 111 -12.18 31.04 17.42
C VAL A 111 -12.74 29.91 18.27
N VAL A 112 -14.06 29.88 18.38
CA VAL A 112 -14.80 28.83 19.08
C VAL A 112 -15.01 27.65 18.12
N PRO A 113 -15.17 26.42 18.62
CA PRO A 113 -15.34 25.26 17.75
C PRO A 113 -16.48 25.44 16.76
N ASP A 114 -16.28 24.94 15.56
CA ASP A 114 -17.29 24.92 14.53
C ASP A 114 -18.27 23.79 14.82
N VAL A 115 -19.57 24.10 14.77
CA VAL A 115 -20.64 23.11 14.81
C VAL A 115 -21.19 22.92 13.40
N SER A 116 -21.32 21.66 13.00
CA SER A 116 -21.89 21.24 11.73
C SER A 116 -22.96 20.19 11.95
N ILE A 117 -23.95 20.11 11.06
CA ILE A 117 -24.99 19.07 11.07
C ILE A 117 -24.94 18.30 9.75
N GLY A 118 -24.96 16.97 9.84
CA GLY A 118 -24.95 16.10 8.65
C GLY A 118 -26.33 15.97 8.00
N ASP A 119 -26.32 15.67 6.70
CA ASP A 119 -27.50 15.27 5.94
C ASP A 119 -27.86 13.80 6.23
N VAL A 120 -29.11 13.42 6.02
CA VAL A 120 -29.56 12.03 6.15
C VAL A 120 -30.61 11.70 5.10
N VAL A 121 -30.54 10.50 4.55
CA VAL A 121 -31.55 9.95 3.64
C VAL A 121 -32.26 8.81 4.37
N VAL A 122 -33.58 8.83 4.37
CA VAL A 122 -34.44 7.81 5.01
C VAL A 122 -35.58 7.44 4.07
N ASP A 123 -36.12 6.23 4.25
CA ASP A 123 -37.35 5.81 3.56
C ASP A 123 -38.57 6.23 4.39
N GLU A 124 -39.74 6.43 3.75
CA GLU A 124 -40.99 6.85 4.42
C GLU A 124 -41.38 5.94 5.60
N ASP A 125 -41.03 4.64 5.55
CA ASP A 125 -41.34 3.66 6.59
C ASP A 125 -40.30 3.60 7.74
N SER A 126 -39.22 4.39 7.65
CA SER A 126 -38.11 4.39 8.63
C SER A 126 -38.54 4.83 10.03
N GLY A 127 -39.70 5.49 10.14
CA GLY A 127 -40.30 5.99 11.38
C GLY A 127 -39.56 7.17 12.02
N THR A 128 -38.24 7.28 11.87
CA THR A 128 -37.44 8.42 12.33
C THR A 128 -36.23 8.70 11.45
N ALA A 129 -35.86 9.97 11.33
CA ALA A 129 -34.57 10.42 10.80
C ALA A 129 -33.69 10.92 11.96
N THR A 130 -32.44 10.47 12.04
CA THR A 130 -31.47 10.91 13.06
C THR A 130 -30.30 11.62 12.40
N LEU A 131 -30.12 12.90 12.68
CA LEU A 131 -29.02 13.72 12.17
C LEU A 131 -27.94 13.85 13.24
N HIS A 132 -26.68 13.72 12.83
CA HIS A 132 -25.52 13.92 13.69
C HIS A 132 -25.07 15.38 13.64
N VAL A 133 -24.84 15.98 14.81
CA VAL A 133 -24.33 17.35 14.97
C VAL A 133 -22.97 17.26 15.65
N THR A 134 -21.93 17.71 14.99
CA THR A 134 -20.54 17.52 15.40
C THR A 134 -19.82 18.84 15.68
N LEU A 135 -18.88 18.82 16.61
CA LEU A 135 -17.96 19.91 16.90
C LEU A 135 -16.59 19.63 16.27
N SER A 136 -15.93 20.66 15.73
CA SER A 136 -14.57 20.56 15.19
C SER A 136 -13.52 20.18 16.25
N GLU A 137 -13.81 20.43 17.53
CA GLU A 137 -13.02 20.02 18.68
C GLU A 137 -13.86 20.08 19.96
N ALA A 138 -13.41 19.38 21.01
CA ALA A 138 -14.11 19.35 22.29
C ALA A 138 -13.99 20.68 23.05
N THR A 139 -15.09 21.18 23.61
CA THR A 139 -15.06 22.36 24.48
C THR A 139 -14.67 22.00 25.92
N THR A 140 -14.04 22.93 26.63
CA THR A 140 -13.69 22.78 28.06
C THR A 140 -14.82 23.18 29.01
N GLU A 141 -15.84 23.86 28.50
CA GLU A 141 -17.09 24.18 29.19
C GLU A 141 -18.29 23.70 28.35
N ALA A 142 -19.45 23.52 28.99
CA ALA A 142 -20.64 23.10 28.27
C ALA A 142 -21.10 24.19 27.29
N THR A 143 -21.49 23.78 26.09
CA THR A 143 -21.88 24.68 24.99
C THR A 143 -23.19 24.21 24.37
N SER A 144 -23.88 25.06 23.60
CA SER A 144 -25.20 24.71 23.06
C SER A 144 -25.51 25.35 21.73
N VAL A 145 -26.41 24.71 20.97
CA VAL A 145 -26.98 25.23 19.73
C VAL A 145 -28.47 24.87 19.68
N ALA A 146 -29.31 25.79 19.23
CA ALA A 146 -30.72 25.50 18.99
C ALA A 146 -30.90 24.85 17.61
N PHE A 147 -31.97 24.07 17.45
CA PHE A 147 -32.35 23.52 16.15
C PHE A 147 -33.86 23.65 15.94
N ALA A 148 -34.28 23.79 14.68
CA ALA A 148 -35.67 23.68 14.27
C ALA A 148 -35.78 23.08 12.86
N THR A 149 -36.78 22.22 12.66
CA THR A 149 -37.12 21.72 11.32
C THR A 149 -37.78 22.81 10.47
N ALA A 150 -37.42 22.87 9.19
CA ALA A 150 -38.03 23.71 8.16
C ALA A 150 -38.50 22.82 7.01
N ALA A 151 -39.79 22.92 6.66
CA ALA A 151 -40.36 22.18 5.52
C ALA A 151 -39.66 22.56 4.20
N GLY A 152 -39.40 21.57 3.36
CA GLY A 152 -38.85 21.71 2.02
C GLY A 152 -39.89 21.35 0.98
N THR A 153 -39.65 20.26 0.23
CA THR A 153 -40.72 19.60 -0.53
C THR A 153 -41.62 18.76 0.37
N ALA A 154 -41.08 18.20 1.46
CA ALA A 154 -41.84 17.53 2.51
C ALA A 154 -42.51 18.54 3.46
N ASP A 155 -43.77 18.28 3.83
CA ASP A 155 -44.58 19.03 4.77
C ASP A 155 -44.93 18.24 6.04
N ALA A 156 -45.94 18.70 6.80
CA ALA A 156 -46.35 18.07 8.05
C ALA A 156 -47.17 16.77 7.86
N SER A 157 -47.47 16.38 6.62
CA SER A 157 -47.91 15.02 6.29
C SER A 157 -46.79 14.00 6.42
N ASP A 158 -45.55 14.37 6.14
CA ASP A 158 -44.44 13.43 5.86
C ASP A 158 -43.44 13.38 7.02
N PHE A 159 -43.42 14.40 7.88
CA PHE A 159 -42.68 14.39 9.15
C PHE A 159 -43.39 15.20 10.25
N LEU A 160 -43.06 14.91 11.51
CA LEU A 160 -43.51 15.72 12.65
C LEU A 160 -42.47 16.83 12.95
N PRO A 161 -42.84 18.13 12.80
CA PRO A 161 -41.91 19.22 13.07
C PRO A 161 -41.32 19.20 14.48
N ALA A 162 -40.01 19.39 14.58
CA ALA A 162 -39.25 19.32 15.82
C ALA A 162 -38.41 20.60 16.01
N SER A 163 -38.23 21.00 17.27
CA SER A 163 -37.33 22.10 17.63
C SER A 163 -36.83 21.91 19.07
N GLY A 164 -35.60 22.32 19.36
CA GLY A 164 -35.02 22.18 20.69
C GLY A 164 -33.68 22.89 20.84
N THR A 165 -33.01 22.60 21.95
CA THR A 165 -31.64 23.03 22.22
C THR A 165 -30.79 21.80 22.45
N LEU A 166 -29.74 21.65 21.64
CA LEU A 166 -28.71 20.64 21.79
C LEU A 166 -27.64 21.18 22.73
N THR A 167 -27.16 20.36 23.66
CA THR A 167 -26.11 20.75 24.61
C THR A 167 -24.98 19.74 24.51
N PHE A 168 -23.76 20.23 24.32
CA PHE A 168 -22.54 19.45 24.41
C PHE A 168 -21.93 19.69 25.78
N ALA A 169 -21.75 18.63 26.57
CA ALA A 169 -20.99 18.72 27.81
C ALA A 169 -19.50 18.96 27.52
N ALA A 170 -18.76 19.47 28.51
CA ALA A 170 -17.32 19.62 28.38
C ALA A 170 -16.66 18.26 28.03
N GLY A 171 -15.89 18.23 26.94
CA GLY A 171 -15.27 17.01 26.41
C GLY A 171 -16.10 16.26 25.34
N GLU A 172 -17.36 16.62 25.11
CA GLU A 172 -18.18 16.01 24.05
C GLU A 172 -18.01 16.73 22.72
N THR A 173 -17.96 15.99 21.62
CA THR A 173 -17.83 16.53 20.26
C THR A 173 -19.02 16.16 19.36
N GLU A 174 -19.99 15.42 19.86
CA GLU A 174 -21.09 14.92 19.04
C GLU A 174 -22.40 14.81 19.84
N ALA A 175 -23.51 15.17 19.20
CA ALA A 175 -24.85 14.95 19.70
C ALA A 175 -25.84 14.81 18.53
N THR A 176 -27.02 14.22 18.77
CA THR A 176 -27.96 13.84 17.69
C THR A 176 -29.29 14.59 17.77
N VAL A 177 -29.89 14.88 16.61
CA VAL A 177 -31.27 15.36 16.46
C VAL A 177 -32.12 14.27 15.80
N THR A 178 -33.18 13.82 16.48
CA THR A 178 -34.13 12.85 15.92
C THR A 178 -35.45 13.52 15.55
N VAL A 179 -35.90 13.33 14.32
CA VAL A 179 -37.19 13.78 13.77
C VAL A 179 -38.04 12.56 13.42
N GLN A 180 -39.34 12.59 13.69
CA GLN A 180 -40.23 11.47 13.36
C GLN A 180 -40.70 11.60 11.90
N ILE A 181 -40.62 10.51 11.14
CA ILE A 181 -41.12 10.40 9.77
C ILE A 181 -42.52 9.78 9.81
N VAL A 182 -43.40 10.25 8.97
CA VAL A 182 -44.80 9.80 8.88
C VAL A 182 -44.96 9.02 7.58
N ASP A 183 -45.08 7.71 7.72
CA ASP A 183 -45.39 6.80 6.61
C ASP A 183 -46.87 6.89 6.24
N ASP A 184 -47.18 6.99 4.94
CA ASP A 184 -48.53 6.83 4.44
C ASP A 184 -48.65 5.82 3.27
N ALA A 185 -49.58 6.00 2.35
CA ALA A 185 -49.79 5.07 1.23
C ALA A 185 -50.17 5.82 -0.06
N VAL A 186 -49.80 7.11 -0.13
CA VAL A 186 -50.04 8.00 -1.25
C VAL A 186 -48.77 8.02 -2.09
N GLU A 187 -48.90 7.64 -3.36
CA GLU A 187 -47.79 7.70 -4.33
C GLU A 187 -47.32 9.14 -4.55
N GLU A 188 -46.19 9.44 -3.92
CA GLU A 188 -45.44 10.70 -3.97
C GLU A 188 -44.02 10.43 -4.54
N GLY A 189 -43.26 11.48 -4.85
CA GLY A 189 -41.86 11.35 -5.27
C GLY A 189 -40.92 11.75 -4.14
N ASP A 190 -39.60 11.57 -4.27
CA ASP A 190 -38.67 11.94 -3.19
C ASP A 190 -38.89 13.37 -2.69
N GLU A 191 -39.04 13.49 -1.38
CA GLU A 191 -39.28 14.75 -0.70
C GLU A 191 -38.16 15.08 0.29
N SER A 192 -38.06 16.33 0.72
CA SER A 192 -37.04 16.72 1.68
C SER A 192 -37.51 17.84 2.61
N PHE A 193 -36.97 17.85 3.81
CA PHE A 193 -37.04 18.96 4.75
C PHE A 193 -35.66 19.21 5.34
N SER A 194 -35.47 20.33 6.03
CA SER A 194 -34.18 20.66 6.64
C SER A 194 -34.28 20.79 8.15
N VAL A 195 -33.20 20.51 8.86
CA VAL A 195 -32.98 20.87 10.26
C VAL A 195 -31.99 22.02 10.29
N VAL A 196 -32.45 23.18 10.74
CA VAL A 196 -31.66 24.42 10.76
C VAL A 196 -31.15 24.68 12.17
N LEU A 197 -29.83 24.81 12.32
CA LEU A 197 -29.18 25.23 13.55
C LEU A 197 -29.27 26.75 13.73
N SER A 198 -29.48 27.20 14.97
CA SER A 198 -29.55 28.61 15.33
C SER A 198 -29.06 28.86 16.76
N ASP A 199 -28.93 30.13 17.14
CA ASP A 199 -28.67 30.56 18.53
C ASP A 199 -27.50 29.81 19.22
N ALA A 200 -26.40 29.60 18.49
CA ALA A 200 -25.18 28.99 19.01
C ALA A 200 -24.59 29.82 20.17
N ASP A 201 -24.31 29.16 21.30
CA ASP A 201 -23.73 29.74 22.51
C ASP A 201 -22.40 29.06 22.84
N GLY A 202 -21.28 29.70 22.47
CA GLY A 202 -19.94 29.12 22.60
C GLY A 202 -19.47 28.32 21.38
N LEU A 203 -20.16 28.43 20.24
CA LEU A 203 -19.86 27.74 18.97
C LEU A 203 -19.99 28.70 17.77
N THR A 204 -19.35 28.34 16.66
CA THR A 204 -19.58 28.95 15.34
C THR A 204 -20.34 27.95 14.48
N ILE A 205 -21.43 28.35 13.83
CA ILE A 205 -22.15 27.45 12.92
C ILE A 205 -21.41 27.44 11.57
N ALA A 206 -20.68 26.37 11.28
CA ALA A 206 -19.98 26.20 10.00
C ALA A 206 -20.92 25.61 8.94
N ASP A 207 -21.65 24.55 9.31
CA ASP A 207 -22.81 24.08 8.58
C ASP A 207 -24.05 24.12 9.46
N GLY A 208 -25.00 24.97 9.07
CA GLY A 208 -26.21 25.23 9.84
C GLY A 208 -27.44 24.51 9.33
N THR A 209 -27.35 23.69 8.28
CA THR A 209 -28.55 23.12 7.64
C THR A 209 -28.31 21.68 7.23
N GLY A 210 -28.85 20.74 8.01
CA GLY A 210 -28.88 19.33 7.64
C GLY A 210 -30.15 19.06 6.83
N THR A 211 -30.01 18.49 5.65
CA THR A 211 -31.10 18.08 4.77
C THR A 211 -31.49 16.64 5.08
N VAL A 212 -32.79 16.43 5.31
CA VAL A 212 -33.39 15.10 5.39
C VAL A 212 -34.10 14.84 4.07
N THR A 213 -33.64 13.84 3.32
CA THR A 213 -34.35 13.34 2.14
C THR A 213 -35.17 12.12 2.53
N ILE A 214 -36.47 12.20 2.29
CA ILE A 214 -37.43 11.11 2.45
C ILE A 214 -37.62 10.51 1.05
N ARG A 215 -37.17 9.26 0.86
CA ARG A 215 -37.34 8.55 -0.42
C ARG A 215 -38.75 7.99 -0.52
N ALA A 216 -39.38 8.20 -1.67
CA ALA A 216 -40.71 7.67 -1.94
C ALA A 216 -40.67 6.15 -1.95
N ASN A 217 -41.48 5.51 -1.11
CA ASN A 217 -41.60 4.05 -1.09
C ASN A 217 -42.78 3.53 -1.95
N ASP A 218 -43.58 4.46 -2.52
CA ASP A 218 -44.86 4.15 -3.17
C ASP A 218 -44.85 4.18 -4.72
N ALA A 219 -43.74 4.55 -5.37
CA ALA A 219 -43.60 4.51 -6.84
C ALA A 219 -43.25 3.09 -7.35
N PRO A 220 -43.85 2.58 -8.44
CA PRO A 220 -43.46 1.29 -8.99
C PRO A 220 -42.01 1.38 -9.53
N PRO A 221 -41.07 0.56 -9.02
CA PRO A 221 -39.66 0.70 -9.33
C PRO A 221 -39.38 0.46 -10.82
N THR A 222 -38.49 1.28 -11.40
CA THR A 222 -37.74 0.88 -12.60
C THR A 222 -36.78 -0.22 -12.17
N LEU A 223 -36.76 -1.32 -12.92
CA LEU A 223 -35.89 -2.45 -12.59
C LEU A 223 -34.48 -2.18 -13.15
N PRO A 224 -33.41 -2.30 -12.35
CA PRO A 224 -32.05 -2.14 -12.83
C PRO A 224 -31.65 -3.24 -13.82
N GLU A 225 -30.71 -2.94 -14.72
CA GLU A 225 -30.09 -3.94 -15.58
C GLU A 225 -29.04 -4.73 -14.81
N ILE A 226 -29.00 -6.04 -15.00
CA ILE A 226 -28.06 -6.97 -14.36
C ILE A 226 -27.03 -7.42 -15.41
N ALA A 227 -25.75 -7.23 -15.10
CA ALA A 227 -24.64 -7.66 -15.93
C ALA A 227 -23.59 -8.42 -15.12
N ILE A 228 -23.20 -9.61 -15.60
CA ILE A 228 -22.02 -10.34 -15.12
C ILE A 228 -20.77 -9.90 -15.89
N GLU A 229 -19.60 -9.97 -15.27
CA GLU A 229 -18.30 -9.81 -15.93
C GLU A 229 -18.12 -10.83 -17.06
N THR A 230 -17.56 -10.44 -18.21
CA THR A 230 -17.66 -11.25 -19.45
C THR A 230 -16.47 -12.17 -19.71
N ALA A 231 -15.31 -11.86 -19.14
CA ALA A 231 -14.09 -12.64 -19.31
C ALA A 231 -13.26 -12.55 -18.04
N ILE A 232 -13.05 -13.69 -17.40
CA ILE A 232 -12.18 -13.80 -16.23
C ILE A 232 -11.18 -14.90 -16.55
N SER A 233 -9.90 -14.56 -16.51
CA SER A 233 -8.85 -15.57 -16.59
C SER A 233 -8.32 -15.80 -15.19
N VAL A 234 -8.20 -17.06 -14.81
CA VAL A 234 -7.63 -17.50 -13.55
C VAL A 234 -6.57 -18.52 -13.90
N ASP A 235 -5.35 -18.34 -13.40
CA ASP A 235 -4.37 -19.41 -13.44
C ASP A 235 -4.91 -20.53 -12.54
N GLU A 236 -4.95 -21.77 -13.03
CA GLU A 236 -5.42 -22.90 -12.20
C GLU A 236 -4.65 -22.97 -10.88
N GLY A 237 -3.40 -22.50 -10.94
CA GLY A 237 -2.46 -22.61 -9.86
C GLY A 237 -1.82 -23.99 -9.93
N ASN A 238 -0.55 -24.08 -9.56
CA ASN A 238 -0.16 -25.29 -8.85
C ASN A 238 -1.11 -25.39 -7.65
N PRO A 239 -1.54 -26.57 -7.17
CA PRO A 239 -2.31 -26.65 -5.96
C PRO A 239 -1.63 -25.73 -4.96
N SER A 240 -2.33 -24.66 -4.57
CA SER A 240 -1.94 -23.94 -3.37
C SER A 240 -1.70 -25.05 -2.37
N SER A 241 -0.57 -24.97 -1.71
CA SER A 241 0.02 -25.98 -0.86
C SER A 241 -0.84 -26.29 0.36
N GLY A 242 -2.13 -26.55 0.17
CA GLY A 242 -3.19 -26.06 1.02
C GLY A 242 -2.83 -24.75 1.72
N PRO A 243 -3.47 -24.50 2.86
CA PRO A 243 -2.67 -24.03 3.98
C PRO A 243 -1.58 -25.10 4.25
N ALA A 244 -0.32 -24.66 4.43
CA ALA A 244 0.86 -25.54 4.61
C ALA A 244 0.51 -26.76 5.45
N ALA A 245 0.73 -27.97 4.96
CA ALA A 245 0.20 -29.21 5.53
C ALA A 245 0.40 -29.31 7.05
N ASP A 246 -0.58 -29.91 7.73
CA ASP A 246 -0.51 -30.15 9.17
C ASP A 246 0.77 -30.93 9.50
N GLY A 247 1.72 -30.30 10.21
CA GLY A 247 2.97 -30.96 10.53
C GLY A 247 4.13 -30.01 10.75
N TRP A 248 5.30 -30.64 10.85
CA TRP A 248 6.57 -29.96 11.05
C TRP A 248 7.08 -29.40 9.72
N PHE A 249 7.80 -28.29 9.80
CA PHE A 249 8.50 -27.72 8.65
C PHE A 249 9.90 -28.33 8.51
N SER A 250 10.41 -28.29 7.28
CA SER A 250 11.79 -28.65 6.93
C SER A 250 12.37 -27.56 6.04
N THR A 251 13.62 -27.71 5.62
CA THR A 251 14.29 -26.79 4.70
C THR A 251 14.77 -27.52 3.46
N SER A 252 14.69 -26.85 2.32
CA SER A 252 15.20 -27.34 1.04
C SER A 252 15.86 -26.18 0.32
N GLY A 253 17.19 -26.16 0.29
CA GLY A 253 17.92 -25.03 -0.26
C GLY A 253 17.66 -23.76 0.54
N SER A 254 17.30 -22.67 -0.13
CA SER A 254 16.87 -21.40 0.47
C SER A 254 15.43 -21.38 1.00
N ASP A 255 14.66 -22.45 0.78
CA ASP A 255 13.23 -22.46 1.11
C ASP A 255 12.93 -23.21 2.42
N ILE A 256 11.97 -22.69 3.19
CA ILE A 256 11.27 -23.47 4.21
C ILE A 256 10.16 -24.22 3.50
N ILE A 257 9.97 -25.49 3.81
CA ILE A 257 8.94 -26.34 3.21
C ILE A 257 8.08 -27.03 4.27
N ASP A 258 6.82 -27.29 3.94
CA ASP A 258 5.93 -28.11 4.75
C ASP A 258 6.20 -29.62 4.59
N SER A 259 5.41 -30.45 5.27
CA SER A 259 5.56 -31.91 5.19
C SER A 259 5.20 -32.52 3.83
N ASP A 260 4.45 -31.78 3.01
CA ASP A 260 4.06 -32.19 1.66
C ASP A 260 5.08 -31.70 0.61
N GLY A 261 6.07 -30.92 1.03
CA GLY A 261 7.18 -30.44 0.20
C GLY A 261 6.93 -29.07 -0.42
N ASN A 262 5.87 -28.38 0.01
CA ASN A 262 5.52 -27.08 -0.53
C ASN A 262 6.30 -25.96 0.16
N VAL A 263 6.64 -24.90 -0.59
CA VAL A 263 7.33 -23.73 -0.02
C VAL A 263 6.40 -22.96 0.92
N VAL A 264 6.94 -22.64 2.09
CA VAL A 264 6.27 -21.88 3.14
C VAL A 264 7.02 -20.58 3.39
N ARG A 265 6.30 -19.46 3.33
CA ARG A 265 6.83 -18.16 3.80
C ARG A 265 6.23 -17.82 5.16
N ILE A 266 7.10 -17.74 6.16
CA ILE A 266 6.70 -17.26 7.49
C ILE A 266 6.70 -15.73 7.45
N THR A 267 5.53 -15.13 7.60
CA THR A 267 5.32 -13.68 7.63
C THR A 267 4.62 -13.36 8.93
N GLY A 268 5.41 -13.23 10.00
CA GLY A 268 4.90 -13.17 11.36
C GLY A 268 5.18 -11.85 12.07
N VAL A 269 4.86 -11.85 13.37
CA VAL A 269 5.05 -10.69 14.26
C VAL A 269 5.62 -11.13 15.61
N ASN A 270 6.46 -10.30 16.21
CA ASN A 270 6.96 -10.50 17.57
C ASN A 270 5.92 -10.04 18.60
N TRP A 271 5.55 -10.91 19.54
CA TRP A 271 4.70 -10.55 20.68
C TRP A 271 5.47 -10.70 22.00
N PHE A 272 6.17 -9.63 22.39
CA PHE A 272 7.08 -9.66 23.53
C PHE A 272 6.39 -9.45 24.88
N GLY A 273 7.08 -9.81 25.96
CA GLY A 273 6.68 -9.64 27.35
C GLY A 273 7.12 -10.82 28.24
N GLY A 274 7.22 -12.02 27.67
CA GLY A 274 7.61 -13.27 28.34
C GLY A 274 9.07 -13.26 28.84
N GLU A 275 9.93 -12.56 28.12
CA GLU A 275 11.33 -12.31 28.45
C GLU A 275 11.51 -11.24 29.54
N THR A 276 10.49 -10.40 29.75
CA THR A 276 10.55 -9.34 30.75
C THR A 276 10.30 -9.86 32.16
N THR A 277 10.49 -8.99 33.16
CA THR A 277 10.12 -9.30 34.55
C THR A 277 8.65 -9.72 34.73
N ARG A 278 7.79 -9.42 33.75
CA ARG A 278 6.38 -9.79 33.75
C ARG A 278 6.13 -11.26 33.44
N LYS A 279 7.00 -11.91 32.66
CA LYS A 279 6.94 -13.35 32.32
C LYS A 279 5.62 -13.77 31.66
N ALA A 280 5.02 -12.87 30.89
CA ALA A 280 3.88 -13.12 30.03
C ALA A 280 3.88 -12.06 28.92
N PRO A 281 3.33 -12.36 27.73
CA PRO A 281 3.21 -11.36 26.68
C PRO A 281 2.46 -10.12 27.18
N ASP A 282 2.92 -8.93 26.78
CA ASP A 282 2.30 -7.68 27.19
C ASP A 282 0.94 -7.48 26.48
N GLY A 283 0.10 -6.61 27.04
CA GLY A 283 -1.25 -6.34 26.54
C GLY A 283 -2.36 -7.16 27.19
N LEU A 284 -2.04 -8.27 27.88
CA LEU A 284 -3.02 -9.12 28.59
C LEU A 284 -3.71 -8.44 29.79
N HIS A 285 -3.30 -7.23 30.16
CA HIS A 285 -3.98 -6.37 31.13
C HIS A 285 -5.15 -5.59 30.51
N VAL A 286 -5.18 -5.46 29.18
CA VAL A 286 -6.18 -4.70 28.42
C VAL A 286 -7.08 -5.62 27.59
N ARG A 287 -6.51 -6.58 26.85
CA ARG A 287 -7.21 -7.45 25.89
C ARG A 287 -7.11 -8.93 26.27
N SER A 288 -7.98 -9.76 25.69
CA SER A 288 -7.82 -11.22 25.76
C SER A 288 -6.69 -11.66 24.82
N TYR A 289 -6.03 -12.77 25.13
CA TYR A 289 -4.99 -13.30 24.23
C TYR A 289 -5.59 -13.78 22.91
N GLN A 290 -6.82 -14.30 22.93
CA GLN A 290 -7.55 -14.69 21.73
C GLN A 290 -7.82 -13.50 20.82
N ASP A 291 -8.39 -12.41 21.34
CA ASP A 291 -8.67 -11.22 20.53
C ASP A 291 -7.37 -10.61 19.95
N MET A 292 -6.24 -10.70 20.66
CA MET A 292 -4.95 -10.25 20.13
C MET A 292 -4.54 -11.08 18.91
N MET A 293 -4.63 -12.40 19.02
CA MET A 293 -4.18 -13.32 17.97
C MET A 293 -5.13 -13.37 16.78
N ASP A 294 -6.44 -13.26 17.02
CA ASP A 294 -7.44 -13.13 15.96
C ASP A 294 -7.17 -11.85 15.14
N GLN A 295 -6.81 -10.75 15.80
CA GLN A 295 -6.46 -9.49 15.12
C GLN A 295 -5.11 -9.59 14.39
N MET A 296 -4.13 -10.32 14.91
CA MET A 296 -2.88 -10.61 14.18
C MET A 296 -3.16 -11.40 12.89
N LYS A 297 -4.06 -12.39 12.97
CA LYS A 297 -4.50 -13.16 11.82
C LYS A 297 -5.27 -12.31 10.81
N GLU A 298 -6.19 -11.46 11.28
CA GLU A 298 -6.96 -10.53 10.43
C GLU A 298 -6.06 -9.54 9.67
N VAL A 299 -4.95 -9.11 10.29
CA VAL A 299 -3.92 -8.29 9.63
C VAL A 299 -3.13 -9.09 8.57
N GLY A 300 -3.18 -10.42 8.61
CA GLY A 300 -2.49 -11.31 7.67
C GLY A 300 -1.19 -11.93 8.18
N PHE A 301 -0.90 -11.84 9.49
CA PHE A 301 0.26 -12.56 10.06
C PHE A 301 -0.05 -14.04 10.24
N ASN A 302 0.87 -14.91 9.79
CA ASN A 302 0.71 -16.36 9.85
C ASN A 302 1.57 -17.04 10.94
N ALA A 303 2.41 -16.28 11.64
CA ALA A 303 3.22 -16.76 12.76
C ALA A 303 3.45 -15.70 13.84
N ILE A 304 3.77 -16.16 15.05
CA ILE A 304 4.19 -15.33 16.17
C ILE A 304 5.55 -15.81 16.69
N ARG A 305 6.53 -14.91 16.72
CA ARG A 305 7.76 -15.09 17.51
C ARG A 305 7.46 -14.68 18.95
N LEU A 306 7.65 -15.60 19.89
CA LEU A 306 7.35 -15.45 21.31
C LEU A 306 8.65 -15.40 22.14
N PRO A 307 9.16 -14.18 22.42
CA PRO A 307 10.26 -13.96 23.34
C PRO A 307 9.98 -14.48 24.75
N PHE A 308 10.94 -15.23 25.30
CA PHE A 308 10.93 -15.68 26.69
C PHE A 308 12.29 -15.53 27.38
N SER A 309 12.27 -15.64 28.72
CA SER A 309 13.48 -15.69 29.54
C SER A 309 13.64 -17.02 30.25
N ASN A 310 14.86 -17.48 30.54
CA ASN A 310 15.08 -18.73 31.28
C ASN A 310 14.43 -18.69 32.68
N ASP A 311 14.27 -17.49 33.27
CA ASP A 311 13.50 -17.25 34.50
C ASP A 311 12.05 -17.74 34.42
N MET A 312 11.45 -17.73 33.22
CA MET A 312 10.08 -18.20 32.96
C MET A 312 9.91 -19.70 33.22
N LEU A 313 11.00 -20.46 33.05
CA LEU A 313 11.00 -21.93 33.14
C LEU A 313 11.29 -22.44 34.56
N ARG A 314 11.63 -21.54 35.50
CA ARG A 314 11.92 -21.94 36.89
C ARG A 314 10.64 -22.33 37.63
N ASP A 315 10.77 -23.30 38.54
CA ASP A 315 9.70 -23.68 39.46
C ASP A 315 9.13 -22.47 40.22
N GLY A 316 7.82 -22.25 40.08
CA GLY A 316 7.12 -21.16 40.74
C GLY A 316 7.21 -19.80 40.04
N ALA A 317 7.70 -19.74 38.80
CA ALA A 317 7.64 -18.55 37.96
C ALA A 317 6.17 -18.15 37.68
N THR A 318 5.75 -17.02 38.25
CA THR A 318 4.39 -16.50 38.09
C THR A 318 4.33 -15.32 37.12
N PRO A 319 3.39 -15.31 36.17
CA PRO A 319 3.19 -14.18 35.28
C PRO A 319 2.57 -13.01 36.06
N THR A 320 2.81 -11.79 35.59
CA THR A 320 2.20 -10.58 36.13
C THR A 320 1.63 -9.73 34.98
N ASN A 321 0.90 -8.66 35.31
CA ASN A 321 0.26 -7.78 34.33
C ASN A 321 -0.82 -8.45 33.46
N ILE A 322 -1.59 -9.38 34.04
CA ILE A 322 -2.75 -10.03 33.39
C ILE A 322 -4.04 -9.57 34.08
N ASN A 323 -5.03 -9.17 33.29
CA ASN A 323 -6.38 -8.91 33.77
C ASN A 323 -7.22 -10.18 33.66
N TYR A 324 -7.31 -10.93 34.76
CA TYR A 324 -8.08 -12.18 34.82
C TYR A 324 -9.60 -12.02 34.69
N SER A 325 -10.13 -10.79 34.61
CA SER A 325 -11.55 -10.61 34.24
C SER A 325 -11.75 -10.74 32.73
N VAL A 326 -10.71 -10.41 31.95
CA VAL A 326 -10.67 -10.53 30.49
C VAL A 326 -10.08 -11.87 30.07
N ASN A 327 -9.08 -12.36 30.82
CA ASN A 327 -8.40 -13.64 30.61
C ASN A 327 -8.66 -14.62 31.78
N PRO A 328 -9.91 -15.08 32.00
CA PRO A 328 -10.26 -15.85 33.20
C PRO A 328 -9.65 -17.25 33.27
N ASP A 329 -9.33 -17.85 32.13
CA ASP A 329 -8.74 -19.18 32.00
C ASP A 329 -7.22 -19.19 32.25
N LEU A 330 -6.56 -18.03 32.19
CA LEU A 330 -5.16 -17.86 32.60
C LEU A 330 -4.99 -17.76 34.13
N ALA A 331 -6.09 -17.67 34.90
CA ALA A 331 -6.04 -17.43 36.33
C ALA A 331 -5.40 -18.59 37.11
N GLY A 332 -4.25 -18.33 37.72
CA GLY A 332 -3.53 -19.28 38.58
C GLY A 332 -2.56 -20.20 37.84
N LEU A 333 -2.40 -20.01 36.52
CA LEU A 333 -1.37 -20.67 35.73
C LEU A 333 0.02 -20.09 36.01
N SER A 334 1.04 -20.93 35.90
CA SER A 334 2.44 -20.51 35.82
C SER A 334 2.73 -19.86 34.46
N SER A 335 3.91 -19.25 34.34
CA SER A 335 4.26 -18.48 33.13
C SER A 335 4.31 -19.37 31.88
N ILE A 336 4.90 -20.58 32.01
CA ILE A 336 4.92 -21.56 30.92
C ILE A 336 3.53 -22.13 30.60
N GLU A 337 2.65 -22.28 31.61
CA GLU A 337 1.26 -22.71 31.37
C GLU A 337 0.42 -21.62 30.68
N VAL A 338 0.78 -20.34 30.81
CA VAL A 338 0.20 -19.27 29.98
C VAL A 338 0.68 -19.39 28.54
N PHE A 339 1.96 -19.71 28.30
CA PHE A 339 2.47 -20.00 26.95
C PHE A 339 1.75 -21.19 26.33
N ASP A 340 1.49 -22.28 27.08
CA ASP A 340 0.69 -23.41 26.56
C ASP A 340 -0.66 -22.94 26.01
N LYS A 341 -1.36 -22.06 26.73
CA LYS A 341 -2.68 -21.55 26.32
C LYS A 341 -2.64 -20.74 25.03
N ILE A 342 -1.59 -19.94 24.88
CA ILE A 342 -1.36 -19.14 23.68
C ILE A 342 -0.99 -20.05 22.50
N ILE A 343 -0.09 -21.01 22.71
CA ILE A 343 0.33 -21.96 21.69
C ILE A 343 -0.83 -22.86 21.25
N ASP A 344 -1.62 -23.38 22.18
CA ASP A 344 -2.79 -24.21 21.86
C ASP A 344 -3.78 -23.43 20.97
N TYR A 345 -4.06 -22.16 21.31
CA TYR A 345 -4.96 -21.33 20.51
C TYR A 345 -4.36 -20.93 19.16
N ALA A 346 -3.04 -20.71 19.08
CA ALA A 346 -2.36 -20.45 17.81
C ALA A 346 -2.59 -21.61 16.84
N GLY A 347 -2.45 -22.84 17.33
CA GLY A 347 -2.76 -24.05 16.58
C GLY A 347 -4.23 -24.13 16.16
N GLU A 348 -5.17 -23.75 17.02
CA GLU A 348 -6.61 -23.73 16.70
C GLU A 348 -6.96 -22.75 15.56
N ILE A 349 -6.19 -21.67 15.38
CA ILE A 349 -6.47 -20.62 14.38
C ILE A 349 -5.51 -20.65 13.18
N GLY A 350 -4.58 -21.61 13.11
CA GLY A 350 -3.61 -21.74 12.01
C GLY A 350 -2.36 -20.86 12.12
N ILE A 351 -2.13 -20.20 13.26
CA ILE A 351 -0.90 -19.42 13.49
C ILE A 351 0.22 -20.34 14.00
N ARG A 352 1.42 -20.21 13.43
CA ARG A 352 2.64 -20.89 13.91
C ARG A 352 3.36 -20.13 15.00
N ILE A 353 4.10 -20.84 15.83
CA ILE A 353 4.89 -20.28 16.93
C ILE A 353 6.38 -20.55 16.73
N ILE A 354 7.18 -19.51 16.90
CA ILE A 354 8.63 -19.60 17.09
C ILE A 354 8.92 -19.20 18.54
N LEU A 355 9.52 -20.09 19.33
CA LEU A 355 9.96 -19.73 20.68
C LEU A 355 11.35 -19.12 20.61
N ASP A 356 11.51 -17.93 21.19
CA ASP A 356 12.77 -17.18 21.19
C ASP A 356 13.32 -17.08 22.62
N ASN A 357 14.50 -17.65 22.87
CA ASN A 357 15.22 -17.39 24.12
C ASN A 357 15.89 -16.01 24.08
N HIS A 358 15.07 -14.99 24.23
CA HIS A 358 15.49 -13.60 24.13
C HIS A 358 16.44 -13.18 25.26
N ARG A 359 16.28 -13.80 26.44
CA ARG A 359 17.06 -13.45 27.64
C ARG A 359 17.38 -14.63 28.56
N ASN A 360 18.54 -14.54 29.19
CA ASN A 360 18.88 -15.38 30.34
C ASN A 360 18.00 -15.05 31.56
N ALA A 361 18.24 -13.89 32.20
CA ALA A 361 17.42 -13.41 33.30
C ALA A 361 16.36 -12.43 32.80
N ALA A 362 15.18 -12.44 33.45
CA ALA A 362 14.05 -11.62 33.03
C ALA A 362 14.35 -10.11 33.11
N GLY A 363 14.10 -9.35 32.05
CA GLY A 363 14.43 -7.92 31.97
C GLY A 363 14.08 -7.26 30.63
N ASP A 364 14.47 -6.00 30.45
CA ASP A 364 14.23 -5.23 29.21
C ASP A 364 15.49 -5.18 28.31
N GLY A 365 15.33 -5.45 27.00
CA GLY A 365 16.43 -5.56 26.02
C GLY A 365 17.14 -6.93 26.04
N PRO A 366 18.32 -7.07 25.39
CA PRO A 366 19.03 -8.34 25.31
C PRO A 366 19.77 -8.72 26.61
N SER A 367 20.29 -9.95 26.65
CA SER A 367 21.12 -10.46 27.75
C SER A 367 22.33 -9.55 28.00
N SER A 368 22.57 -9.15 29.25
CA SER A 368 23.50 -8.04 29.57
C SER A 368 24.96 -8.25 29.18
N ASN A 369 25.40 -9.50 28.99
CA ASN A 369 26.75 -9.83 28.55
C ASN A 369 26.84 -10.18 27.05
N GLY A 370 25.72 -10.20 26.31
CA GLY A 370 25.66 -10.47 24.88
C GLY A 370 26.05 -11.90 24.49
N LEU A 371 25.86 -12.86 25.39
CA LEU A 371 26.09 -14.29 25.19
C LEU A 371 24.87 -15.09 25.64
N TRP A 372 24.73 -16.32 25.15
CA TRP A 372 23.66 -17.28 25.46
C TRP A 372 23.71 -17.87 26.88
N TYR A 373 24.63 -17.40 27.70
CA TYR A 373 24.79 -17.77 29.11
C TYR A 373 25.22 -16.54 29.89
N GLY A 374 24.99 -16.49 31.19
CA GLY A 374 25.25 -15.31 32.01
C GLY A 374 24.10 -15.02 32.96
N GLU A 375 24.16 -13.90 33.67
CA GLU A 375 23.07 -13.44 34.56
C GLU A 375 22.65 -14.43 35.67
N GLY A 376 23.49 -15.44 35.95
CA GLY A 376 23.19 -16.51 36.90
C GLY A 376 22.96 -17.88 36.25
N TYR A 377 22.91 -17.94 34.92
CA TYR A 377 22.75 -19.14 34.10
C TYR A 377 24.07 -19.59 33.49
N THR A 378 24.34 -20.88 33.58
CA THR A 378 25.44 -21.55 32.87
C THR A 378 25.00 -21.99 31.48
N HIS A 379 25.96 -22.24 30.58
CA HIS A 379 25.66 -22.79 29.25
C HIS A 379 24.93 -24.13 29.35
N GLU A 380 25.34 -24.99 30.29
CA GLU A 380 24.67 -26.28 30.52
C GLU A 380 23.23 -26.13 31.02
N GLU A 381 22.94 -25.09 31.81
CA GLU A 381 21.56 -24.78 32.22
C GLU A 381 20.73 -24.24 31.04
N TRP A 382 21.31 -23.40 30.19
CA TRP A 382 20.65 -22.91 28.98
C TRP A 382 20.32 -24.03 27.99
N VAL A 383 21.23 -24.98 27.77
CA VAL A 383 20.95 -26.19 26.95
C VAL A 383 19.84 -27.04 27.59
N ALA A 384 19.89 -27.26 28.92
CA ALA A 384 18.86 -28.04 29.62
C ALA A 384 17.47 -27.40 29.58
N ASP A 385 17.40 -26.07 29.46
CA ASP A 385 16.16 -25.34 29.28
C ASP A 385 15.55 -25.57 27.89
N TRP A 386 16.38 -25.61 26.85
CA TRP A 386 15.97 -26.02 25.51
C TRP A 386 15.49 -27.47 25.48
N GLU A 387 16.19 -28.39 26.14
CA GLU A 387 15.72 -29.79 26.29
C GLU A 387 14.33 -29.84 26.94
N THR A 388 14.10 -29.00 27.96
CA THR A 388 12.83 -28.92 28.69
C THR A 388 11.68 -28.42 27.80
N LEU A 389 11.91 -27.36 27.02
CA LEU A 389 10.92 -26.83 26.08
C LEU A 389 10.66 -27.80 24.93
N THR A 390 11.71 -28.41 24.40
CA THR A 390 11.61 -29.42 23.33
C THR A 390 10.76 -30.59 23.79
N ALA A 391 11.04 -31.17 24.96
CA ALA A 391 10.25 -32.27 25.52
C ALA A 391 8.80 -31.88 25.83
N ARG A 392 8.53 -30.60 26.11
CA ARG A 392 7.18 -30.09 26.37
C ARG A 392 6.33 -30.02 25.09
N TYR A 393 6.92 -29.57 23.99
CA TYR A 393 6.21 -29.32 22.73
C TYR A 393 6.53 -30.33 21.61
N GLN A 394 7.26 -31.42 21.91
CA GLN A 394 7.69 -32.44 20.94
C GLN A 394 6.57 -33.03 20.07
N ASP A 395 5.31 -33.00 20.55
CA ASP A 395 4.15 -33.58 19.87
C ASP A 395 3.19 -32.48 19.34
N ASN A 396 3.60 -31.20 19.39
CA ASN A 396 2.78 -30.05 18.98
C ASN A 396 3.47 -29.27 17.84
N PRO A 397 3.14 -29.56 16.57
CA PRO A 397 3.74 -28.90 15.41
C PRO A 397 3.32 -27.44 15.23
N THR A 398 2.48 -26.89 16.12
CA THR A 398 2.25 -25.44 16.18
C THR A 398 3.55 -24.70 16.48
N VAL A 399 4.41 -25.27 17.31
CA VAL A 399 5.73 -24.70 17.62
C VAL A 399 6.73 -25.19 16.58
N VAL A 400 6.85 -24.45 15.48
CA VAL A 400 7.63 -24.88 14.30
C VAL A 400 9.12 -24.64 14.44
N GLY A 401 9.54 -23.72 15.31
CA GLY A 401 10.94 -23.33 15.41
C GLY A 401 11.39 -22.85 16.79
N PHE A 402 12.68 -23.05 17.06
CA PHE A 402 13.37 -22.51 18.23
C PHE A 402 14.47 -21.53 17.81
N ASP A 403 14.30 -20.28 18.19
CA ASP A 403 15.30 -19.22 18.05
C ASP A 403 16.19 -19.20 19.29
N LEU A 404 17.43 -19.65 19.12
CA LEU A 404 18.22 -20.23 20.20
C LEU A 404 18.67 -19.21 21.25
N SER A 405 18.99 -17.99 20.84
CA SER A 405 19.42 -16.92 21.75
C SER A 405 19.28 -15.55 21.09
N GLY A 406 18.51 -14.67 21.74
CA GLY A 406 18.33 -13.29 21.32
C GLY A 406 19.63 -12.48 21.26
N GLU A 407 19.89 -11.88 20.09
CA GLU A 407 20.90 -10.86 19.79
C GLU A 407 22.32 -11.09 20.37
N PRO A 408 23.06 -12.14 19.96
CA PRO A 408 24.43 -12.40 20.44
C PRO A 408 25.45 -11.31 20.03
N PHE A 409 25.52 -10.20 20.78
CA PHE A 409 26.35 -9.04 20.39
C PHE A 409 27.81 -9.07 20.88
N ALA A 410 28.11 -9.89 21.89
CA ALA A 410 29.47 -10.04 22.41
C ALA A 410 30.13 -11.36 21.98
N ALA A 411 29.38 -12.18 21.24
CA ALA A 411 29.86 -13.43 20.70
C ALA A 411 30.80 -13.22 19.50
N THR A 412 31.52 -14.27 19.17
CA THR A 412 32.36 -14.42 17.99
C THR A 412 31.78 -15.52 17.11
N TRP A 413 32.18 -15.59 15.84
CA TRP A 413 31.78 -16.67 14.94
C TRP A 413 33.01 -17.36 14.36
N GLY A 414 33.09 -18.69 14.46
CA GLY A 414 34.18 -19.48 13.89
C GLY A 414 35.54 -19.27 14.56
N SER A 415 35.57 -18.69 15.76
CA SER A 415 36.81 -18.45 16.51
C SER A 415 37.42 -19.73 17.10
N GLY A 416 36.60 -20.78 17.30
CA GLY A 416 36.95 -22.04 17.94
C GLY A 416 37.08 -21.95 19.46
N ASP A 417 36.77 -20.80 20.08
CA ASP A 417 36.73 -20.67 21.54
C ASP A 417 35.30 -20.99 22.04
N PRO A 418 35.06 -22.13 22.69
CA PRO A 418 33.71 -22.54 23.11
C PRO A 418 33.06 -21.57 24.11
N ALA A 419 33.82 -20.65 24.72
CA ALA A 419 33.25 -19.62 25.59
C ALA A 419 32.61 -18.45 24.83
N THR A 420 32.93 -18.25 23.55
CA THR A 420 32.46 -17.07 22.80
C THR A 420 32.08 -17.37 21.36
N ASP A 421 32.41 -18.53 20.81
CA ASP A 421 32.04 -18.92 19.46
C ASP A 421 30.56 -19.33 19.43
N TRP A 422 29.69 -18.42 18.99
CA TRP A 422 28.25 -18.64 18.94
C TRP A 422 27.89 -19.86 18.11
N ARG A 423 28.60 -20.07 16.99
CA ARG A 423 28.43 -21.24 16.13
C ARG A 423 28.60 -22.56 16.91
N LEU A 424 29.54 -22.63 17.86
CA LEU A 424 29.73 -23.81 18.72
C LEU A 424 28.64 -23.94 19.79
N GLY A 425 28.21 -22.83 20.39
CA GLY A 425 27.12 -22.83 21.37
C GLY A 425 25.79 -23.25 20.76
N ALA A 426 25.49 -22.76 19.55
CA ALA A 426 24.32 -23.15 18.77
C ALA A 426 24.36 -24.64 18.39
N GLU A 427 25.48 -25.15 17.86
CA GLU A 427 25.63 -26.60 17.56
C GLU A 427 25.32 -27.48 18.80
N ASP A 428 25.81 -27.12 20.00
CA ASP A 428 25.57 -27.91 21.21
C ASP A 428 24.09 -27.91 21.65
N ALA A 429 23.40 -26.77 21.53
CA ALA A 429 21.96 -26.70 21.81
C ALA A 429 21.13 -27.47 20.77
N ILE A 430 21.50 -27.36 19.49
CA ILE A 430 20.78 -28.05 18.41
C ILE A 430 20.91 -29.56 18.55
N ASP A 431 22.12 -30.07 18.84
CA ASP A 431 22.33 -31.50 19.09
C ASP A 431 21.41 -32.01 20.22
N ALA A 432 21.25 -31.23 21.31
CA ALA A 432 20.38 -31.57 22.43
C ALA A 432 18.88 -31.49 22.09
N ILE A 433 18.48 -30.50 21.28
CA ILE A 433 17.09 -30.34 20.80
C ILE A 433 16.73 -31.52 19.88
N HIS A 434 17.55 -31.80 18.87
CA HIS A 434 17.27 -32.84 17.87
C HIS A 434 17.40 -34.27 18.43
N GLU A 435 18.11 -34.49 19.54
CA GLU A 435 18.05 -35.76 20.28
C GLU A 435 16.64 -36.04 20.83
N ILE A 436 15.85 -35.00 21.12
CA ILE A 436 14.48 -35.10 21.65
C ILE A 436 13.44 -35.00 20.54
N ASN A 437 13.54 -33.98 19.68
CA ASN A 437 12.64 -33.77 18.56
C ASN A 437 13.44 -33.40 17.29
N PRO A 438 13.70 -34.35 16.37
CA PRO A 438 14.43 -34.07 15.14
C PRO A 438 13.62 -33.29 14.10
N GLU A 439 12.31 -33.08 14.33
CA GLU A 439 11.43 -32.47 13.34
C GLU A 439 11.37 -30.94 13.42
N VAL A 440 11.73 -30.35 14.57
CA VAL A 440 11.62 -28.89 14.81
C VAL A 440 12.74 -28.12 14.09
N LEU A 441 12.39 -26.97 13.50
CA LEU A 441 13.37 -26.05 12.96
C LEU A 441 14.19 -25.41 14.08
N VAL A 442 15.45 -25.11 13.79
CA VAL A 442 16.34 -24.36 14.67
C VAL A 442 16.80 -23.09 13.96
N LEU A 443 16.50 -21.96 14.57
CA LEU A 443 16.83 -20.64 14.07
C LEU A 443 18.11 -20.16 14.76
N VAL A 444 19.09 -19.75 13.96
CA VAL A 444 20.39 -19.29 14.44
C VAL A 444 20.61 -17.85 14.01
N GLU A 445 20.52 -16.92 14.96
CA GLU A 445 20.89 -15.53 14.73
C GLU A 445 22.40 -15.35 14.47
N GLY A 446 22.77 -14.18 13.94
CA GLY A 446 24.17 -13.77 13.74
C GLY A 446 24.84 -13.21 14.98
N ILE A 447 25.95 -12.49 14.76
CA ILE A 447 26.67 -11.72 15.80
C ILE A 447 26.61 -10.21 15.50
N ALA A 448 27.41 -9.39 16.19
CA ALA A 448 27.42 -7.92 16.04
C ALA A 448 28.74 -7.33 15.48
N GLU A 449 29.33 -7.91 14.42
CA GLU A 449 30.61 -7.43 13.87
C GLU A 449 30.44 -6.35 12.78
N GLY A 450 30.03 -5.14 13.20
CA GLY A 450 29.86 -4.00 12.29
C GLY A 450 28.48 -3.92 11.64
N PHE A 451 27.55 -4.74 12.11
CA PHE A 451 26.13 -4.73 11.77
C PHE A 451 25.26 -4.72 13.04
N TRP A 452 23.96 -4.94 12.89
CA TRP A 452 23.02 -5.07 14.01
C TRP A 452 23.36 -6.25 14.90
N TRP A 453 22.94 -6.18 16.16
CA TRP A 453 23.07 -7.32 17.07
C TRP A 453 22.22 -8.48 16.54
N GLY A 454 22.76 -9.70 16.53
CA GLY A 454 22.07 -10.83 15.88
C GLY A 454 22.07 -10.79 14.35
N GLY A 455 22.61 -9.75 13.70
CA GLY A 455 22.44 -9.54 12.25
C GLY A 455 23.61 -10.01 11.37
N ASP A 456 24.83 -10.11 11.90
CA ASP A 456 26.00 -10.43 11.07
C ASP A 456 26.20 -11.94 10.90
N LEU A 457 25.92 -12.44 9.70
CA LEU A 457 26.02 -13.84 9.30
C LEU A 457 27.13 -14.10 8.28
N ARG A 458 28.06 -13.17 8.06
CA ARG A 458 29.21 -13.37 7.16
C ARG A 458 30.10 -14.54 7.56
N GLY A 459 30.07 -14.91 8.84
CA GLY A 459 30.82 -16.04 9.36
C GLY A 459 30.41 -17.39 8.74
N VAL A 460 29.17 -17.49 8.25
CA VAL A 460 28.58 -18.73 7.70
C VAL A 460 29.37 -19.24 6.49
N GLU A 461 29.78 -18.38 5.55
CA GLU A 461 30.59 -18.76 4.37
C GLU A 461 31.85 -19.57 4.76
N SER A 462 32.51 -19.15 5.85
CA SER A 462 33.78 -19.75 6.28
C SER A 462 33.62 -20.86 7.33
N ALA A 463 32.55 -20.80 8.11
CA ALA A 463 32.29 -21.68 9.24
C ALA A 463 30.76 -21.85 9.41
N PRO A 464 30.10 -22.67 8.58
CA PRO A 464 28.67 -22.91 8.71
C PRO A 464 28.35 -23.71 9.98
N ILE A 465 27.09 -23.66 10.38
CA ILE A 465 26.53 -24.58 11.40
C ILE A 465 26.50 -25.98 10.78
N ARG A 466 26.86 -27.00 11.55
CA ARG A 466 26.89 -28.39 11.09
C ARG A 466 25.94 -29.20 11.94
N LEU A 467 24.94 -29.79 11.29
CA LEU A 467 23.90 -30.58 11.93
C LEU A 467 23.91 -32.01 11.38
N ASP A 468 23.42 -32.95 12.19
CA ASP A 468 23.10 -34.29 11.72
C ASP A 468 21.81 -34.27 10.87
N GLU A 469 20.77 -33.54 11.32
CA GLU A 469 19.56 -33.25 10.55
C GLU A 469 19.74 -31.96 9.73
N THR A 470 20.12 -32.11 8.47
CA THR A 470 20.56 -30.99 7.63
C THR A 470 19.44 -30.12 7.07
N ASP A 471 18.21 -30.60 7.10
CA ASP A 471 16.98 -29.97 6.57
C ASP A 471 16.17 -29.24 7.66
N LYS A 472 16.84 -28.78 8.73
CA LYS A 472 16.18 -28.14 9.88
C LYS A 472 16.77 -26.78 10.28
N LEU A 473 17.82 -26.32 9.57
CA LEU A 473 18.51 -25.07 9.89
C LEU A 473 17.89 -23.89 9.17
N VAL A 474 17.58 -22.83 9.91
CA VAL A 474 17.23 -21.51 9.37
C VAL A 474 18.15 -20.46 10.00
N TYR A 475 18.67 -19.53 9.20
CA TYR A 475 19.45 -18.40 9.73
C TYR A 475 18.53 -17.20 9.98
N SER A 476 18.73 -16.52 11.12
CA SER A 476 17.78 -15.51 11.61
C SER A 476 18.41 -14.13 11.88
N PRO A 477 18.76 -13.34 10.86
CA PRO A 477 19.37 -12.03 11.08
C PRO A 477 18.35 -11.00 11.62
N HIS A 478 18.81 -10.11 12.50
CA HIS A 478 18.08 -8.87 12.82
C HIS A 478 18.62 -7.71 11.98
N VAL A 479 17.72 -6.81 11.55
CA VAL A 479 18.10 -5.64 10.76
C VAL A 479 17.14 -4.48 11.01
N TYR A 480 17.67 -3.27 11.18
CA TYR A 480 16.87 -2.11 11.56
C TYR A 480 17.18 -0.87 10.69
N PRO A 481 16.29 0.13 10.65
CA PRO A 481 16.50 1.39 9.93
C PRO A 481 17.21 2.45 10.78
N ASN A 482 17.31 3.69 10.26
CA ASN A 482 18.16 4.74 10.82
C ASN A 482 17.71 5.23 12.20
N SER A 483 16.40 5.24 12.49
CA SER A 483 15.87 5.69 13.79
C SER A 483 16.36 4.87 14.97
N ILE A 484 16.70 3.59 14.76
CA ILE A 484 17.13 2.68 15.82
C ILE A 484 18.60 2.92 16.15
N TYR A 485 19.45 2.92 15.12
CA TYR A 485 20.84 3.31 15.24
C TYR A 485 21.42 3.82 13.92
N ALA A 486 22.00 5.02 13.95
CA ALA A 486 22.59 5.62 12.77
C ALA A 486 23.86 4.86 12.31
N GLN A 487 23.76 4.19 11.17
CA GLN A 487 24.85 3.48 10.51
C GLN A 487 25.44 4.28 9.34
N PRO A 488 26.69 4.00 8.92
CA PRO A 488 27.34 4.74 7.83
C PRO A 488 26.58 4.71 6.50
N TRP A 489 25.97 3.56 6.16
CA TRP A 489 25.26 3.36 4.89
C TRP A 489 23.97 4.19 4.76
N PHE A 490 23.38 4.65 5.86
CA PHE A 490 22.24 5.59 5.81
C PHE A 490 22.64 7.01 5.39
N ASN A 491 23.94 7.29 5.30
CA ASN A 491 24.47 8.57 4.81
C ASN A 491 25.18 8.42 3.47
N ASP A 492 25.06 7.26 2.82
CA ASP A 492 25.55 7.07 1.46
C ASP A 492 24.75 7.95 0.49
N PRO A 493 25.39 8.65 -0.46
CA PRO A 493 24.69 9.44 -1.47
C PRO A 493 23.68 8.64 -2.32
N ASN A 494 23.85 7.31 -2.43
CA ASN A 494 22.98 6.43 -3.18
C ASN A 494 21.85 5.83 -2.34
N TYR A 495 21.68 6.22 -1.09
CA TYR A 495 20.59 5.75 -0.26
C TYR A 495 19.21 6.10 -0.85
N PRO A 496 18.23 5.17 -0.88
CA PRO A 496 18.23 3.82 -0.28
C PRO A 496 18.76 2.69 -1.20
N GLU A 497 19.16 2.97 -2.45
CA GLU A 497 19.55 1.95 -3.43
C GLU A 497 20.77 1.12 -3.02
N ASN A 498 21.63 1.65 -2.16
CA ASN A 498 22.79 0.94 -1.64
C ASN A 498 22.44 -0.17 -0.63
N LEU A 499 21.20 -0.26 -0.14
CA LEU A 499 20.84 -1.15 0.95
C LEU A 499 20.85 -2.64 0.55
N THR A 500 20.47 -2.98 -0.68
CA THR A 500 20.51 -4.37 -1.18
C THR A 500 21.92 -4.95 -1.04
N ASP A 501 22.94 -4.22 -1.50
CA ASP A 501 24.35 -4.62 -1.36
C ASP A 501 24.77 -4.79 0.12
N VAL A 502 24.20 -4.00 1.03
CA VAL A 502 24.48 -4.10 2.47
C VAL A 502 23.86 -5.37 3.04
N TRP A 503 22.59 -5.65 2.73
CA TRP A 503 21.90 -6.85 3.21
C TRP A 503 22.52 -8.13 2.66
N ASP A 504 22.81 -8.16 1.36
CA ASP A 504 23.48 -9.28 0.69
C ASP A 504 24.85 -9.55 1.30
N TYR A 505 25.60 -8.49 1.59
CA TYR A 505 26.91 -8.61 2.22
C TYR A 505 26.85 -9.23 3.62
N TYR A 506 25.82 -8.95 4.42
CA TYR A 506 25.74 -9.42 5.81
C TYR A 506 25.02 -10.74 5.98
N PHE A 507 23.97 -11.01 5.20
CA PHE A 507 23.16 -12.21 5.34
C PHE A 507 22.49 -12.70 4.04
N GLY A 508 22.14 -11.81 3.11
CA GLY A 508 21.33 -12.17 1.92
C GLY A 508 21.98 -13.18 1.00
N TYR A 509 23.32 -13.18 0.91
CA TYR A 509 24.07 -14.15 0.11
C TYR A 509 23.75 -15.62 0.48
N ILE A 510 23.34 -15.90 1.73
CA ILE A 510 23.03 -17.26 2.18
C ILE A 510 21.83 -17.84 1.43
N ALA A 511 20.79 -17.03 1.22
CA ALA A 511 19.63 -17.43 0.43
C ALA A 511 19.97 -17.45 -1.07
N GLN A 512 20.69 -16.44 -1.57
CA GLN A 512 21.07 -16.36 -2.99
C GLN A 512 22.00 -17.50 -3.44
N ASP A 513 22.87 -17.98 -2.56
CA ASP A 513 23.75 -19.12 -2.80
C ASP A 513 23.04 -20.48 -2.56
N ASP A 514 21.73 -20.48 -2.29
CA ASP A 514 20.92 -21.68 -1.99
C ASP A 514 21.49 -22.49 -0.80
N THR A 515 22.08 -21.80 0.19
CA THR A 515 22.78 -22.43 1.31
C THR A 515 21.83 -22.85 2.42
N ALA A 516 20.91 -21.96 2.80
CA ALA A 516 19.88 -22.19 3.82
C ALA A 516 18.83 -21.07 3.76
N PRO A 517 17.62 -21.27 4.31
CA PRO A 517 16.62 -20.22 4.39
C PRO A 517 17.03 -19.11 5.35
N ILE A 518 16.56 -17.91 5.05
CA ILE A 518 16.64 -16.73 5.91
C ILE A 518 15.25 -16.39 6.42
N LEU A 519 15.13 -16.26 7.74
CA LEU A 519 13.99 -15.65 8.41
C LEU A 519 14.47 -14.41 9.15
N VAL A 520 14.14 -13.21 8.68
CA VAL A 520 14.53 -11.97 9.38
C VAL A 520 13.76 -11.89 10.71
N GLY A 521 14.42 -12.24 11.81
CA GLY A 521 13.78 -12.40 13.12
C GLY A 521 13.23 -11.10 13.70
N GLU A 522 13.88 -9.98 13.40
CA GLU A 522 13.41 -8.67 13.82
C GLU A 522 13.78 -7.55 12.84
N PHE A 523 12.80 -6.70 12.56
CA PHE A 523 12.94 -5.36 12.00
C PHE A 523 11.72 -4.51 12.36
N GLY A 524 11.88 -3.19 12.46
CA GLY A 524 10.75 -2.31 12.79
C GLY A 524 11.14 -0.84 12.95
N SER A 525 10.13 0.04 13.03
CA SER A 525 10.31 1.48 13.21
C SER A 525 9.02 2.16 13.66
N ARG A 526 9.14 3.35 14.28
CA ARG A 526 8.02 4.27 14.52
C ARG A 526 7.58 5.08 13.30
N PHE A 527 8.34 5.03 12.20
CA PHE A 527 8.18 5.93 11.04
C PHE A 527 8.31 7.42 11.38
N GLU A 528 9.05 7.74 12.46
CA GLU A 528 9.35 9.13 12.84
C GLU A 528 10.51 9.74 12.02
N ASP A 529 11.45 8.91 11.57
CA ASP A 529 12.55 9.32 10.70
C ASP A 529 12.16 9.09 9.22
N PRO A 530 12.19 10.11 8.35
CA PRO A 530 11.85 9.96 6.93
C PRO A 530 12.70 8.94 6.18
N LYS A 531 13.91 8.64 6.66
CA LYS A 531 14.73 7.59 6.07
C LYS A 531 14.09 6.22 6.31
N ASP A 532 13.38 6.02 7.40
CA ASP A 532 12.81 4.71 7.70
C ASP A 532 11.71 4.31 6.72
N LEU A 533 10.98 5.27 6.15
CA LEU A 533 10.02 5.01 5.07
C LEU A 533 10.74 4.51 3.81
N LEU A 534 11.77 5.25 3.36
CA LEU A 534 12.59 4.83 2.21
C LEU A 534 13.30 3.49 2.44
N TRP A 535 13.67 3.21 3.70
CA TRP A 535 14.21 1.91 4.09
C TRP A 535 13.16 0.80 3.96
N MET A 536 11.93 1.03 4.43
CA MET A 536 10.84 0.05 4.37
C MET A 536 10.40 -0.20 2.93
N GLU A 537 10.23 0.85 2.12
CA GLU A 537 9.92 0.78 0.69
C GLU A 537 10.98 -0.02 -0.10
N LYS A 538 12.23 -0.06 0.39
CA LYS A 538 13.30 -0.86 -0.21
C LYS A 538 13.38 -2.28 0.36
N PHE A 539 13.12 -2.45 1.65
CA PHE A 539 13.31 -3.73 2.34
C PHE A 539 12.20 -4.72 2.06
N ILE A 540 10.95 -4.26 1.95
CA ILE A 540 9.80 -5.13 1.70
C ILE A 540 9.89 -5.84 0.34
N PRO A 541 10.18 -5.14 -0.78
CA PRO A 541 10.49 -5.81 -2.05
C PRO A 541 11.70 -6.74 -1.97
N TYR A 542 12.74 -6.35 -1.23
CA TYR A 542 13.91 -7.21 -1.06
C TYR A 542 13.55 -8.56 -0.38
N LEU A 543 12.66 -8.55 0.62
CA LEU A 543 12.16 -9.77 1.24
C LEU A 543 11.38 -10.65 0.26
N THR A 544 10.49 -10.06 -0.55
CA THR A 544 9.64 -10.82 -1.49
C THR A 544 10.41 -11.35 -2.69
N GLU A 545 11.26 -10.53 -3.31
CA GLU A 545 12.10 -10.90 -4.46
C GLU A 545 13.07 -12.03 -4.14
N ASN A 546 13.50 -12.15 -2.88
CA ASN A 546 14.43 -13.19 -2.43
C ASN A 546 13.74 -14.31 -1.64
N GLY A 547 12.40 -14.36 -1.60
CA GLY A 547 11.64 -15.41 -0.92
C GLY A 547 11.85 -15.49 0.59
N LEU A 548 12.35 -14.43 1.23
CA LEU A 548 12.75 -14.45 2.64
C LEU A 548 11.52 -14.44 3.57
N SER A 549 11.62 -15.20 4.65
CA SER A 549 10.66 -15.15 5.76
C SER A 549 11.01 -14.01 6.73
N TYR A 550 10.08 -13.60 7.58
CA TYR A 550 10.34 -12.59 8.60
C TYR A 550 9.37 -12.62 9.79
N THR A 551 9.77 -11.96 10.88
CA THR A 551 8.88 -11.56 11.97
C THR A 551 9.05 -10.07 12.32
N TYR A 552 7.99 -9.27 12.15
CA TYR A 552 8.05 -7.82 12.41
C TYR A 552 8.21 -7.52 13.91
N TRP A 553 9.05 -6.56 14.26
CA TRP A 553 9.18 -6.03 15.62
C TRP A 553 8.43 -4.70 15.73
N SER A 554 7.24 -4.65 16.34
CA SER A 554 6.54 -5.73 17.06
C SER A 554 5.03 -5.54 17.01
N TRP A 555 4.26 -6.50 17.52
CA TRP A 555 2.81 -6.30 17.75
C TRP A 555 2.57 -5.19 18.78
N ASN A 556 3.40 -5.21 19.82
CA ASN A 556 3.32 -4.39 21.01
C ASN A 556 3.56 -2.89 20.74
N PRO A 557 2.68 -1.98 21.22
CA PRO A 557 2.91 -0.55 21.09
C PRO A 557 4.04 -0.03 22.00
N ASN A 558 4.34 -0.75 23.08
CA ASN A 558 5.22 -0.29 24.16
C ASN A 558 6.71 -0.53 23.90
N SER A 559 7.10 -0.83 22.67
CA SER A 559 8.52 -0.79 22.27
C SER A 559 9.04 0.66 22.23
N GLY A 560 10.14 0.91 22.93
CA GLY A 560 10.63 2.24 23.24
C GLY A 560 11.23 3.02 22.06
N ASP A 561 11.64 2.34 21.00
CA ASP A 561 12.33 2.86 19.82
C ASP A 561 11.56 2.62 18.52
N THR A 562 10.87 1.49 18.42
CA THR A 562 10.11 1.03 17.24
C THR A 562 8.59 1.24 17.36
N GLY A 563 8.06 1.36 18.58
CA GLY A 563 6.61 1.18 18.78
C GLY A 563 6.16 -0.19 18.29
N GLY A 564 4.92 -0.32 17.80
CA GLY A 564 4.44 -1.58 17.23
C GLY A 564 3.45 -1.39 16.10
N ILE A 565 2.82 -2.49 15.69
CA ILE A 565 1.65 -2.51 14.81
C ILE A 565 0.44 -1.89 15.50
N LEU A 566 0.32 -2.08 16.82
CA LEU A 566 -0.72 -1.43 17.61
C LEU A 566 -0.31 -0.02 18.07
N GLU A 567 -1.33 0.81 18.27
CA GLU A 567 -1.28 2.05 19.04
C GLU A 567 -1.23 1.80 20.54
N ASN A 568 -0.89 2.85 21.31
CA ASN A 568 -0.76 2.78 22.77
C ASN A 568 -2.03 2.33 23.54
N ASP A 569 -3.18 2.28 22.87
CA ASP A 569 -4.43 1.78 23.42
C ASP A 569 -4.57 0.25 23.38
N TRP A 570 -3.59 -0.46 22.80
CA TRP A 570 -3.56 -1.92 22.63
C TRP A 570 -4.73 -2.48 21.80
N THR A 571 -5.37 -1.65 20.98
CA THR A 571 -6.56 -2.03 20.20
C THR A 571 -6.48 -1.55 18.77
N THR A 572 -6.13 -0.29 18.55
CA THR A 572 -6.09 0.32 17.22
C THR A 572 -4.81 -0.10 16.50
N VAL A 573 -4.93 -0.53 15.26
CA VAL A 573 -3.80 -0.84 14.37
C VAL A 573 -3.32 0.44 13.69
N ILE A 574 -2.01 0.55 13.44
CA ILE A 574 -1.41 1.66 12.70
C ILE A 574 -1.43 1.32 11.22
N ASP A 575 -2.42 1.84 10.48
CA ASP A 575 -2.65 1.54 9.07
C ASP A 575 -1.41 1.74 8.19
N GLU A 576 -0.66 2.83 8.39
CA GLU A 576 0.57 3.11 7.62
C GLU A 576 1.59 1.96 7.70
N LYS A 577 1.71 1.30 8.86
CA LYS A 577 2.62 0.17 9.03
C LYS A 577 2.08 -1.10 8.39
N VAL A 578 0.77 -1.34 8.46
CA VAL A 578 0.15 -2.50 7.82
C VAL A 578 0.21 -2.37 6.30
N THR A 579 -0.14 -1.22 5.75
CA THR A 579 -0.02 -0.93 4.30
C THR A 579 1.41 -1.13 3.80
N ALA A 580 2.43 -0.75 4.59
CA ALA A 580 3.81 -0.98 4.21
C ALA A 580 4.21 -2.47 4.16
N LEU A 581 3.57 -3.32 4.99
CA LEU A 581 3.86 -4.76 5.07
C LEU A 581 2.99 -5.60 4.12
N GLU A 582 1.80 -5.11 3.76
CA GLU A 582 0.80 -5.83 2.94
C GLU A 582 1.40 -6.55 1.72
N PRO A 583 2.30 -5.94 0.91
CA PRO A 583 2.85 -6.61 -0.28
C PRO A 583 3.72 -7.84 0.02
N SER A 584 4.10 -8.05 1.28
CA SER A 584 4.95 -9.15 1.72
C SER A 584 4.26 -10.20 2.58
N LEU A 585 2.98 -10.00 2.94
CA LEU A 585 2.22 -10.97 3.71
C LEU A 585 1.97 -12.22 2.86
N GLY A 586 2.26 -13.39 3.44
CA GLY A 586 2.10 -14.69 2.78
C GLY A 586 0.76 -15.34 3.12
N ASP A 587 0.51 -16.49 2.48
CA ASP A 587 -0.71 -17.27 2.67
C ASP A 587 -0.90 -17.77 4.11
N GLU A 588 -2.16 -18.14 4.44
CA GLU A 588 -2.47 -18.78 5.73
C GLU A 588 -1.76 -20.14 5.88
N LEU A 589 -1.32 -20.47 7.10
CA LEU A 589 -0.71 -21.77 7.44
C LEU A 589 -1.76 -22.67 8.12
N SER A 590 -1.74 -24.01 7.88
CA SER A 590 -2.86 -24.86 8.33
C SER A 590 -2.79 -25.21 9.81
N GLY A 591 -3.88 -25.09 10.56
CA GLY A 591 -3.93 -25.51 11.95
C GLY A 591 -4.98 -26.60 12.16
N GLY A 592 -4.64 -27.86 11.93
CA GLY A 592 -5.35 -29.04 12.44
C GLY A 592 -6.83 -29.22 12.09
N ASP A 593 -7.14 -29.61 10.85
CA ASP A 593 -8.10 -30.66 10.39
C ASP A 593 -8.15 -30.61 8.86
N GLY A 594 -6.99 -30.89 8.23
CA GLY A 594 -6.85 -31.66 6.99
C GLY A 594 -7.84 -31.41 5.84
N THR A 595 -8.29 -30.19 5.61
CA THR A 595 -8.98 -29.83 4.36
C THR A 595 -8.05 -28.92 3.57
N VAL A 596 -7.19 -29.57 2.78
CA VAL A 596 -6.46 -28.93 1.69
C VAL A 596 -7.52 -28.39 0.73
N SER A 597 -7.52 -27.08 0.52
CA SER A 597 -8.22 -26.50 -0.63
C SER A 597 -7.43 -26.91 -1.86
N THR A 598 -7.86 -27.94 -2.58
CA THR A 598 -7.30 -28.32 -3.89
C THR A 598 -7.83 -27.42 -4.99
N THR A 599 -8.29 -26.22 -4.62
CA THR A 599 -9.04 -25.36 -5.50
C THR A 599 -8.65 -23.90 -5.31
N THR A 600 -8.48 -23.21 -6.43
CA THR A 600 -8.33 -21.76 -6.52
C THR A 600 -9.72 -21.14 -6.66
N GLU A 601 -10.06 -20.14 -5.86
CA GLU A 601 -11.36 -19.46 -5.99
C GLU A 601 -11.31 -18.40 -7.10
N VAL A 602 -12.19 -18.54 -8.09
CA VAL A 602 -12.50 -17.44 -9.02
C VAL A 602 -13.68 -16.64 -8.48
N THR A 603 -13.45 -15.36 -8.20
CA THR A 603 -14.51 -14.43 -7.80
C THR A 603 -15.03 -13.69 -9.03
N VAL A 604 -16.33 -13.75 -9.25
CA VAL A 604 -17.00 -13.13 -10.40
C VAL A 604 -17.96 -12.05 -9.93
N SER A 605 -17.76 -10.83 -10.43
CA SER A 605 -18.62 -9.70 -10.08
C SER A 605 -19.87 -9.64 -10.96
N VAL A 606 -21.02 -9.39 -10.33
CA VAL A 606 -22.30 -9.08 -10.97
C VAL A 606 -22.74 -7.70 -10.51
N SER A 607 -23.15 -6.86 -11.45
CA SER A 607 -23.52 -5.46 -11.19
C SER A 607 -24.96 -5.15 -11.57
N LEU A 608 -25.51 -4.14 -10.89
CA LEU A 608 -26.75 -3.45 -11.25
C LEU A 608 -26.41 -2.10 -11.90
N SER A 609 -27.14 -1.72 -12.94
CA SER A 609 -26.97 -0.40 -13.59
C SER A 609 -27.31 0.79 -12.69
N GLU A 610 -28.13 0.56 -11.67
CA GLU A 610 -28.57 1.54 -10.68
C GLU A 610 -29.03 0.80 -9.40
N PRO A 611 -28.99 1.43 -8.21
CA PRO A 611 -29.46 0.79 -6.98
C PRO A 611 -30.97 0.53 -7.03
N SER A 612 -31.41 -0.65 -6.59
CA SER A 612 -32.82 -1.01 -6.48
C SER A 612 -33.40 -0.64 -5.11
N SER A 613 -34.65 -0.19 -5.04
CA SER A 613 -35.39 0.01 -3.79
C SER A 613 -35.91 -1.28 -3.16
N GLY A 614 -35.96 -2.38 -3.92
CA GLY A 614 -36.30 -3.72 -3.45
C GLY A 614 -35.14 -4.70 -3.65
N THR A 615 -35.20 -5.85 -2.97
CA THR A 615 -34.22 -6.93 -3.18
C THR A 615 -34.24 -7.42 -4.62
N VAL A 616 -33.06 -7.49 -5.25
CA VAL A 616 -32.88 -8.13 -6.57
C VAL A 616 -32.29 -9.51 -6.37
N LEU A 617 -32.88 -10.52 -7.00
CA LEU A 617 -32.41 -11.89 -6.99
C LEU A 617 -32.02 -12.31 -8.39
N VAL A 618 -30.88 -12.99 -8.56
CA VAL A 618 -30.52 -13.62 -9.82
C VAL A 618 -29.91 -15.00 -9.55
N ASP A 619 -30.50 -16.03 -10.13
CA ASP A 619 -29.95 -17.38 -10.04
C ASP A 619 -28.72 -17.46 -10.95
N TRP A 620 -27.74 -18.26 -10.55
CA TRP A 620 -26.56 -18.54 -11.35
C TRP A 620 -26.20 -20.01 -11.29
N MET A 621 -25.55 -20.50 -12.35
CA MET A 621 -25.00 -21.85 -12.40
C MET A 621 -23.78 -21.90 -13.31
N THR A 622 -22.85 -22.79 -13.00
CA THR A 622 -21.75 -23.14 -13.91
C THR A 622 -22.20 -24.08 -15.02
N ALA A 623 -21.56 -24.02 -16.18
CA ALA A 623 -21.73 -24.94 -17.29
C ALA A 623 -20.39 -25.28 -17.95
N ASP A 624 -20.16 -26.57 -18.23
CA ASP A 624 -18.92 -27.07 -18.83
C ASP A 624 -18.66 -26.39 -20.20
N GLY A 625 -17.39 -26.09 -20.47
CA GLY A 625 -16.89 -25.63 -21.76
C GLY A 625 -15.89 -26.64 -22.33
N THR A 626 -14.62 -26.24 -22.46
CA THR A 626 -13.51 -27.21 -22.59
C THR A 626 -13.17 -27.81 -21.23
N ALA A 627 -13.27 -27.04 -20.15
CA ALA A 627 -13.18 -27.50 -18.77
C ALA A 627 -14.45 -28.25 -18.34
N ILE A 628 -14.28 -29.32 -17.57
CA ILE A 628 -15.28 -30.28 -17.11
C ILE A 628 -15.45 -30.22 -15.58
N ALA A 629 -16.70 -30.03 -15.13
CA ALA A 629 -16.99 -30.04 -13.72
C ALA A 629 -16.61 -31.35 -13.00
N GLY A 630 -15.85 -31.22 -11.91
CA GLY A 630 -15.35 -32.31 -11.09
C GLY A 630 -13.99 -32.86 -11.54
N GLU A 631 -13.48 -32.39 -12.67
CA GLU A 631 -12.08 -32.58 -13.12
C GLU A 631 -11.36 -31.24 -12.93
N ASP A 632 -11.85 -30.16 -13.57
CA ASP A 632 -11.09 -28.91 -13.72
C ASP A 632 -11.69 -27.74 -12.90
N TYR A 633 -12.96 -27.86 -12.49
CA TYR A 633 -13.61 -26.93 -11.57
C TYR A 633 -14.76 -27.61 -10.80
N VAL A 634 -15.19 -27.06 -9.67
CA VAL A 634 -16.32 -27.59 -8.91
C VAL A 634 -17.62 -26.96 -9.41
N ALA A 635 -18.53 -27.80 -9.92
CA ALA A 635 -19.85 -27.32 -10.35
C ALA A 635 -20.59 -26.62 -9.20
N ALA A 636 -20.90 -25.35 -9.41
CA ALA A 636 -21.57 -24.50 -8.45
C ALA A 636 -22.84 -23.89 -9.03
N ASN A 637 -23.79 -23.57 -8.14
CA ASN A 637 -25.00 -22.84 -8.46
C ASN A 637 -25.52 -22.15 -7.20
N GLY A 638 -26.22 -21.05 -7.39
CA GLY A 638 -26.77 -20.30 -6.27
C GLY A 638 -27.75 -19.24 -6.72
N THR A 639 -28.15 -18.39 -5.77
CA THR A 639 -28.93 -17.19 -6.02
C THR A 639 -28.17 -16.03 -5.42
N LEU A 640 -27.74 -15.09 -6.27
CA LEU A 640 -27.21 -13.81 -5.83
C LEU A 640 -28.34 -12.93 -5.31
N VAL A 641 -28.06 -12.23 -4.22
CA VAL A 641 -28.99 -11.32 -3.55
C VAL A 641 -28.35 -9.95 -3.50
N PHE A 642 -28.98 -8.98 -4.15
CA PHE A 642 -28.69 -7.57 -3.93
C PHE A 642 -29.69 -7.04 -2.92
N ALA A 643 -29.22 -6.64 -1.75
CA ALA A 643 -30.03 -5.91 -0.79
C ALA A 643 -30.45 -4.55 -1.38
N PRO A 644 -31.57 -3.95 -0.89
CA PRO A 644 -31.95 -2.60 -1.32
C PRO A 644 -30.79 -1.61 -1.21
N GLY A 645 -30.48 -0.91 -2.30
CA GLY A 645 -29.36 0.04 -2.38
C GLY A 645 -28.01 -0.54 -2.85
N GLU A 646 -27.83 -1.86 -2.88
CA GLU A 646 -26.60 -2.48 -3.40
C GLU A 646 -26.59 -2.48 -4.93
N THR A 647 -25.43 -2.19 -5.53
CA THR A 647 -25.23 -2.22 -7.00
C THR A 647 -24.22 -3.24 -7.46
N SER A 648 -23.60 -3.97 -6.54
CA SER A 648 -22.64 -5.04 -6.85
C SER A 648 -22.85 -6.20 -5.88
N ALA A 649 -22.68 -7.41 -6.40
CA ALA A 649 -22.61 -8.64 -5.64
C ALA A 649 -21.62 -9.56 -6.35
N SER A 650 -20.92 -10.40 -5.62
CA SER A 650 -19.99 -11.37 -6.18
C SER A 650 -20.43 -12.80 -5.87
N LEU A 651 -20.04 -13.71 -6.75
CA LEU A 651 -20.12 -15.15 -6.53
C LEU A 651 -18.73 -15.74 -6.66
N THR A 652 -18.49 -16.87 -5.99
CA THR A 652 -17.24 -17.62 -6.11
C THR A 652 -17.49 -18.97 -6.76
N VAL A 653 -16.55 -19.42 -7.60
CA VAL A 653 -16.48 -20.78 -8.12
C VAL A 653 -15.08 -21.31 -7.82
N GLU A 654 -14.99 -22.56 -7.39
CA GLU A 654 -13.72 -23.24 -7.14
C GLU A 654 -13.21 -23.86 -8.46
N VAL A 655 -12.01 -23.48 -8.89
CA VAL A 655 -11.24 -24.13 -9.97
C VAL A 655 -10.33 -25.16 -9.35
N VAL A 656 -10.26 -26.37 -9.89
CA VAL A 656 -9.41 -27.44 -9.37
C VAL A 656 -7.99 -27.16 -9.83
N ALA A 657 -7.05 -27.12 -8.89
CA ALA A 657 -5.64 -26.88 -9.16
C ALA A 657 -4.88 -28.20 -9.18
N ASP A 658 -4.00 -28.43 -10.15
CA ASP A 658 -3.14 -29.62 -10.18
C ASP A 658 -1.69 -29.35 -10.67
N THR A 659 -0.96 -30.40 -11.05
CA THR A 659 0.48 -30.33 -11.41
C THR A 659 0.75 -30.92 -12.80
N VAL A 660 -0.31 -31.18 -13.55
CA VAL A 660 -0.31 -31.77 -14.88
C VAL A 660 -0.42 -30.64 -15.87
N ALA A 661 0.65 -30.43 -16.62
CA ALA A 661 0.60 -29.53 -17.77
C ALA A 661 -0.50 -29.97 -18.75
N GLU A 662 -1.49 -29.11 -18.92
CA GLU A 662 -2.68 -29.26 -19.77
C GLU A 662 -2.78 -28.09 -20.77
N ASP A 663 -3.81 -28.07 -21.60
CA ASP A 663 -4.07 -26.91 -22.48
C ASP A 663 -5.02 -25.96 -21.71
N ASP A 664 -4.97 -24.65 -21.94
CA ASP A 664 -5.92 -23.70 -21.32
C ASP A 664 -7.38 -24.14 -21.56
N GLU A 665 -8.17 -24.19 -20.49
CA GLU A 665 -9.54 -24.67 -20.55
C GLU A 665 -10.55 -23.60 -20.16
N THR A 666 -11.82 -23.78 -20.53
CA THR A 666 -12.87 -22.78 -20.29
C THR A 666 -14.13 -23.41 -19.74
N PHE A 667 -14.80 -22.73 -18.82
CA PHE A 667 -16.19 -23.00 -18.44
C PHE A 667 -16.99 -21.70 -18.41
N SER A 668 -18.31 -21.79 -18.28
CA SER A 668 -19.18 -20.60 -18.27
C SER A 668 -19.98 -20.49 -16.97
N ILE A 669 -20.22 -19.25 -16.54
CA ILE A 669 -21.20 -18.93 -15.50
C ILE A 669 -22.41 -18.28 -16.14
N LEU A 670 -23.58 -18.89 -15.94
CA LEU A 670 -24.83 -18.50 -16.56
C LEU A 670 -25.77 -17.91 -15.51
N LEU A 671 -26.19 -16.67 -15.71
CA LEU A 671 -27.25 -16.04 -14.94
C LEU A 671 -28.63 -16.37 -15.50
N ALA A 672 -29.60 -16.60 -14.63
CA ALA A 672 -30.97 -16.94 -14.96
C ALA A 672 -31.96 -16.44 -13.91
N ASN A 673 -33.26 -16.53 -14.23
CA ASN A 673 -34.36 -16.28 -13.31
C ASN A 673 -34.29 -14.96 -12.51
N ALA A 674 -33.79 -13.88 -13.12
CA ALA A 674 -33.73 -12.57 -12.49
C ALA A 674 -35.12 -12.12 -12.00
N ASP A 675 -35.19 -11.70 -10.74
CA ASP A 675 -36.36 -11.11 -10.07
C ASP A 675 -35.94 -9.77 -9.45
N GLY A 676 -36.71 -8.71 -9.71
CA GLY A 676 -36.32 -7.36 -9.31
C GLY A 676 -35.28 -6.67 -10.22
N GLY A 677 -34.88 -7.28 -11.34
CA GLY A 677 -33.92 -6.69 -12.31
C GLY A 677 -34.12 -7.24 -13.74
N ILE A 678 -33.43 -6.64 -14.72
CA ILE A 678 -33.45 -7.05 -16.14
C ILE A 678 -32.08 -7.61 -16.53
N LEU A 679 -32.01 -8.90 -16.85
CA LEU A 679 -30.76 -9.52 -17.31
C LEU A 679 -30.37 -9.00 -18.70
N THR A 680 -29.25 -8.26 -18.81
CA THR A 680 -28.73 -7.73 -20.08
C THR A 680 -27.45 -8.40 -20.53
N ASN A 681 -26.59 -8.79 -19.57
CA ASN A 681 -25.50 -9.72 -19.80
C ASN A 681 -25.53 -10.85 -18.78
N GLY A 682 -25.69 -12.08 -19.27
CA GLY A 682 -25.99 -13.25 -18.43
C GLY A 682 -24.99 -14.40 -18.54
N GLU A 683 -23.86 -14.19 -19.21
CA GLU A 683 -22.84 -15.23 -19.39
C GLU A 683 -21.47 -14.61 -19.14
N ALA A 684 -20.70 -15.26 -18.27
CA ALA A 684 -19.27 -15.06 -18.08
C ALA A 684 -18.53 -16.28 -18.62
N ILE A 685 -17.47 -16.07 -19.38
CA ILE A 685 -16.54 -17.15 -19.73
C ILE A 685 -15.36 -17.06 -18.78
N ILE A 686 -15.09 -18.15 -18.09
CA ILE A 686 -13.93 -18.31 -17.22
C ILE A 686 -12.90 -19.13 -17.98
N THR A 687 -11.70 -18.59 -18.13
CA THR A 687 -10.54 -19.30 -18.69
C THR A 687 -9.63 -19.73 -17.54
N ILE A 688 -9.42 -21.04 -17.43
CA ILE A 688 -8.45 -21.69 -16.56
C ILE A 688 -7.15 -21.74 -17.36
N ARG A 689 -6.09 -21.07 -16.90
CA ARG A 689 -4.77 -21.11 -17.55
C ARG A 689 -3.89 -22.16 -16.90
N ASP A 690 -3.25 -23.00 -17.72
CA ASP A 690 -2.22 -23.95 -17.24
C ASP A 690 -0.95 -23.18 -16.87
N ASN A 691 -0.45 -23.41 -15.67
CA ASN A 691 0.81 -22.83 -15.20
C ASN A 691 1.87 -23.87 -14.80
N ASP A 692 1.72 -25.12 -15.23
CA ASP A 692 2.62 -26.23 -14.93
C ASP A 692 3.76 -26.43 -15.94
N ALA A 693 4.94 -26.77 -15.43
CA ALA A 693 6.13 -26.96 -16.26
C ALA A 693 6.14 -28.33 -16.96
N THR A 694 6.16 -28.35 -18.30
CA THR A 694 6.24 -29.58 -19.09
C THR A 694 7.50 -30.43 -18.80
N GLY A 695 7.34 -31.49 -18.00
CA GLY A 695 8.35 -32.52 -17.79
C GLY A 695 8.70 -33.26 -19.10
N GLY A 696 9.90 -33.03 -19.63
CA GLY A 696 10.31 -33.43 -20.98
C GLY A 696 10.06 -34.89 -21.39
N GLY A 697 9.46 -35.07 -22.59
CA GLY A 697 9.11 -36.41 -23.07
C GLY A 697 8.65 -36.62 -24.52
N GLY A 698 8.88 -35.71 -25.46
CA GLY A 698 8.96 -36.00 -26.92
C GLY A 698 7.73 -36.55 -27.67
N GLY A 699 7.07 -35.65 -28.41
CA GLY A 699 6.77 -35.86 -29.83
C GLY A 699 5.32 -36.18 -30.22
N GLY A 700 4.60 -35.14 -30.67
CA GLY A 700 3.47 -35.25 -31.59
C GLY A 700 2.33 -34.28 -31.33
N ASN A 701 2.51 -33.03 -31.74
CA ASN A 701 1.49 -31.96 -31.70
C ASN A 701 0.19 -32.37 -32.45
N PRO A 702 -0.99 -31.99 -31.95
CA PRO A 702 -1.90 -31.22 -32.79
C PRO A 702 -2.60 -30.03 -32.08
N VAL A 703 -1.99 -28.84 -32.19
CA VAL A 703 -2.52 -27.49 -32.49
C VAL A 703 -3.68 -26.96 -31.63
N GLU A 704 -3.35 -26.19 -30.60
CA GLU A 704 -3.99 -24.90 -30.27
C GLU A 704 -3.16 -23.74 -30.87
N GLU A 705 -3.78 -22.57 -31.11
CA GLU A 705 -3.18 -21.48 -31.88
C GLU A 705 -1.99 -20.84 -31.14
N ASN A 706 -0.79 -21.27 -31.52
CA ASN A 706 0.47 -20.61 -31.22
C ASN A 706 0.36 -19.10 -31.56
N PRO A 707 0.59 -18.15 -30.63
CA PRO A 707 0.66 -16.72 -30.94
C PRO A 707 1.78 -16.42 -31.94
N ASP A 708 2.80 -17.27 -32.00
CA ASP A 708 3.70 -17.38 -33.15
C ASP A 708 2.98 -18.07 -34.33
N THR A 709 2.13 -17.28 -34.99
CA THR A 709 1.31 -17.71 -36.13
C THR A 709 2.15 -18.17 -37.33
N ASN A 710 3.42 -17.75 -37.37
CA ASN A 710 4.31 -17.96 -38.50
C ASN A 710 5.36 -19.07 -38.28
N GLY A 711 5.55 -19.50 -37.03
CA GLY A 711 6.44 -20.57 -36.59
C GLY A 711 7.92 -20.18 -36.47
N ASP A 712 8.26 -18.89 -36.34
CA ASP A 712 9.64 -18.41 -36.23
C ASP A 712 10.16 -18.30 -34.79
N GLY A 713 9.30 -18.53 -33.80
CA GLY A 713 9.62 -18.45 -32.37
C GLY A 713 9.70 -17.01 -31.85
N ILE A 714 9.06 -16.05 -32.51
CA ILE A 714 9.03 -14.65 -32.09
C ILE A 714 7.58 -14.19 -32.09
N PHE A 715 7.04 -13.85 -30.93
CA PHE A 715 5.62 -13.52 -30.77
C PHE A 715 5.42 -12.49 -29.67
N ALA A 716 4.22 -11.92 -29.60
CA ALA A 716 3.85 -10.96 -28.56
C ALA A 716 2.62 -11.42 -27.80
N ASP A 717 2.56 -10.98 -26.54
CA ASP A 717 1.41 -11.10 -25.67
C ASP A 717 1.09 -9.74 -25.05
N ILE A 718 -0.16 -9.58 -24.60
CA ILE A 718 -0.63 -8.35 -23.96
C ILE A 718 -1.65 -8.67 -22.87
N GLY A 719 -1.50 -8.02 -21.71
CA GLY A 719 -2.36 -8.19 -20.55
C GLY A 719 -2.75 -6.85 -19.94
N VAL A 720 -3.94 -6.79 -19.35
CA VAL A 720 -4.39 -5.64 -18.57
C VAL A 720 -3.84 -5.77 -17.15
N ARG A 721 -3.07 -4.78 -16.71
CA ARG A 721 -2.47 -4.73 -15.37
C ARG A 721 -3.40 -4.10 -14.34
N GLU A 722 -4.13 -3.05 -14.71
CA GLU A 722 -4.97 -2.29 -13.79
C GLU A 722 -6.15 -1.67 -14.55
N THR A 723 -7.32 -1.53 -13.90
CA THR A 723 -8.49 -0.85 -14.47
C THR A 723 -9.11 0.14 -13.48
N TRP A 724 -9.72 1.21 -13.98
CA TRP A 724 -10.53 2.15 -13.19
C TRP A 724 -11.74 2.63 -14.00
N ALA A 725 -12.59 3.42 -13.35
CA ALA A 725 -13.74 4.03 -13.99
C ALA A 725 -13.31 4.97 -15.13
N GLY A 726 -13.30 4.45 -16.36
CA GLY A 726 -12.99 5.18 -17.58
C GLY A 726 -11.60 4.94 -18.17
N GLY A 727 -10.78 4.01 -17.66
CA GLY A 727 -9.48 3.69 -18.25
C GLY A 727 -8.82 2.42 -17.72
N PHE A 728 -7.69 2.03 -18.31
CA PHE A 728 -6.87 0.89 -17.90
C PHE A 728 -5.39 1.09 -18.23
N ILE A 729 -4.54 0.28 -17.59
CA ILE A 729 -3.13 0.07 -17.95
C ILE A 729 -2.99 -1.33 -18.55
N ALA A 730 -2.30 -1.44 -19.68
CA ALA A 730 -1.90 -2.72 -20.26
C ALA A 730 -0.38 -2.82 -20.44
N ASP A 731 0.15 -4.00 -20.16
CA ASP A 731 1.54 -4.38 -20.39
C ASP A 731 1.58 -5.44 -21.50
N GLY A 732 2.51 -5.31 -22.44
CA GLY A 732 2.76 -6.29 -23.48
C GLY A 732 4.22 -6.70 -23.51
N HIS A 733 4.47 -7.91 -23.98
CA HIS A 733 5.81 -8.48 -24.10
C HIS A 733 6.08 -8.92 -25.53
N VAL A 734 7.31 -8.71 -25.98
CA VAL A 734 7.83 -9.32 -27.21
C VAL A 734 8.80 -10.43 -26.79
N ASN A 735 8.44 -11.67 -27.11
CA ASN A 735 9.19 -12.86 -26.75
C ASN A 735 10.05 -13.33 -27.93
N ASN A 736 11.28 -13.73 -27.63
CA ASN A 736 12.20 -14.28 -28.63
C ASN A 736 12.70 -15.67 -28.22
N ASP A 737 11.92 -16.69 -28.51
CA ASP A 737 12.29 -18.10 -28.36
C ASP A 737 13.08 -18.64 -29.57
N SER A 738 13.33 -17.78 -30.56
CA SER A 738 14.18 -18.11 -31.69
C SER A 738 15.66 -18.23 -31.26
N ASN A 739 16.50 -18.73 -32.17
CA ASN A 739 17.95 -18.83 -31.93
C ASN A 739 18.72 -17.55 -32.33
N GLY A 740 18.03 -16.50 -32.78
CA GLY A 740 18.64 -15.27 -33.31
C GLY A 740 18.21 -14.04 -32.53
N GLN A 741 19.12 -13.09 -32.32
CA GLN A 741 18.76 -11.76 -31.81
C GLN A 741 17.93 -11.02 -32.86
N ILE A 742 16.91 -10.29 -32.41
CA ILE A 742 16.19 -9.29 -33.23
C ILE A 742 16.57 -7.89 -32.76
N ASP A 743 16.59 -6.92 -33.69
CA ASP A 743 17.00 -5.53 -33.44
C ASP A 743 15.89 -4.51 -33.76
N GLY A 744 14.67 -4.99 -34.03
CA GLY A 744 13.48 -4.18 -34.23
C GLY A 744 12.23 -5.04 -34.38
N TRP A 745 11.11 -4.53 -33.87
CA TRP A 745 9.83 -5.25 -33.83
C TRP A 745 8.65 -4.29 -33.95
N THR A 746 7.56 -4.77 -34.55
CA THR A 746 6.25 -4.13 -34.52
C THR A 746 5.14 -5.13 -34.23
N VAL A 747 4.07 -4.66 -33.59
CA VAL A 747 2.84 -5.41 -33.30
C VAL A 747 1.61 -4.54 -33.63
N GLU A 748 0.50 -5.17 -33.99
CA GLU A 748 -0.81 -4.52 -34.09
C GLU A 748 -1.59 -4.79 -32.80
N VAL A 749 -2.02 -3.74 -32.10
CA VAL A 749 -2.92 -3.82 -30.95
C VAL A 749 -4.32 -3.40 -31.37
N ASN A 750 -5.30 -4.26 -31.16
CA ASN A 750 -6.70 -3.94 -31.36
C ASN A 750 -7.32 -3.54 -30.03
N THR A 751 -7.87 -2.34 -29.92
CA THR A 751 -8.62 -1.89 -28.76
C THR A 751 -9.58 -0.75 -29.13
N SER A 752 -10.79 -0.80 -28.58
CA SER A 752 -11.76 0.30 -28.71
C SER A 752 -11.47 1.49 -27.79
N ALA A 753 -10.48 1.35 -26.90
CA ALA A 753 -10.03 2.41 -26.00
C ALA A 753 -8.99 3.31 -26.67
N THR A 754 -8.88 4.54 -26.14
CA THR A 754 -7.93 5.51 -26.65
C THR A 754 -6.63 5.42 -25.85
N ILE A 755 -5.53 5.02 -26.49
CA ILE A 755 -4.21 5.00 -25.84
C ILE A 755 -3.77 6.45 -25.56
N THR A 756 -3.57 6.80 -24.30
CA THR A 756 -3.25 8.16 -23.83
C THR A 756 -1.79 8.36 -23.40
N ASP A 757 -1.10 7.29 -23.00
CA ASP A 757 0.34 7.29 -22.71
C ASP A 757 0.95 5.92 -23.04
N ILE A 758 2.24 5.86 -23.41
CA ILE A 758 2.91 4.62 -23.82
C ILE A 758 4.40 4.67 -23.43
N TRP A 759 4.93 3.56 -22.91
CA TRP A 759 6.35 3.45 -22.51
C TRP A 759 7.03 2.23 -23.13
N ASN A 760 8.36 2.31 -23.19
CA ASN A 760 9.26 1.33 -23.82
C ASN A 760 8.89 0.95 -25.27
N SER A 761 8.00 1.72 -25.90
CA SER A 761 7.50 1.55 -27.26
C SER A 761 6.90 2.88 -27.74
N LYS A 762 6.46 2.93 -28.99
CA LYS A 762 5.80 4.10 -29.59
C LYS A 762 4.68 3.67 -30.54
N ILE A 763 3.65 4.50 -30.65
CA ILE A 763 2.60 4.33 -31.66
C ILE A 763 3.15 4.79 -33.01
N LEU A 764 3.23 3.89 -33.98
CA LEU A 764 3.66 4.17 -35.36
C LEU A 764 2.49 4.66 -36.21
N SER A 765 1.30 4.08 -36.03
CA SER A 765 0.07 4.51 -36.69
C SER A 765 -1.17 4.03 -35.93
N HIS A 766 -2.33 4.63 -36.23
CA HIS A 766 -3.62 4.22 -35.66
C HIS A 766 -4.73 4.40 -36.70
N THR A 767 -5.57 3.39 -36.91
CA THR A 767 -6.75 3.47 -37.78
C THR A 767 -7.91 2.67 -37.20
N GLY A 768 -8.99 3.35 -36.83
CA GLY A 768 -10.16 2.69 -36.25
C GLY A 768 -9.87 2.28 -34.82
N ASP A 769 -9.89 0.98 -34.55
CA ASP A 769 -9.56 0.38 -33.25
C ASP A 769 -8.17 -0.29 -33.27
N THR A 770 -7.41 -0.17 -34.37
CA THR A 770 -6.11 -0.86 -34.54
C THR A 770 -4.95 0.12 -34.45
N TYR A 771 -4.06 -0.07 -33.48
CA TYR A 771 -2.81 0.65 -33.27
C TYR A 771 -1.63 -0.20 -33.75
N VAL A 772 -0.72 0.39 -34.53
CA VAL A 772 0.57 -0.24 -34.83
C VAL A 772 1.58 0.29 -33.84
N ILE A 773 2.14 -0.57 -33.00
CA ILE A 773 3.11 -0.23 -31.96
C ILE A 773 4.47 -0.80 -32.37
N GLY A 774 5.52 -0.01 -32.16
CA GLY A 774 6.89 -0.42 -32.48
C GLY A 774 7.87 0.00 -31.41
N ASN A 775 9.07 -0.59 -31.48
CA ASN A 775 10.12 -0.32 -30.53
C ASN A 775 10.61 1.14 -30.57
N ILE A 776 11.14 1.61 -29.44
CA ILE A 776 12.00 2.80 -29.37
C ILE A 776 13.48 2.37 -29.46
N SER A 777 14.39 3.34 -29.54
CA SER A 777 15.83 3.06 -29.71
C SER A 777 16.44 2.22 -28.59
N THR A 778 15.83 2.20 -27.41
CA THR A 778 16.28 1.43 -26.24
C THR A 778 15.61 0.07 -26.09
N SER A 779 14.54 -0.23 -26.83
CA SER A 779 13.75 -1.47 -26.71
C SER A 779 13.73 -2.35 -27.97
N GLY A 780 14.53 -2.00 -29.00
CA GLY A 780 14.54 -2.75 -30.26
C GLY A 780 15.24 -4.11 -30.19
N THR A 781 16.24 -4.25 -29.33
CA THR A 781 17.03 -5.49 -29.26
C THR A 781 16.43 -6.49 -28.27
N VAL A 782 16.02 -7.66 -28.77
CA VAL A 782 15.55 -8.79 -27.95
C VAL A 782 16.44 -10.01 -28.24
N ASN A 783 17.12 -10.51 -27.21
CA ASN A 783 18.07 -11.63 -27.33
C ASN A 783 17.33 -12.99 -27.34
N PRO A 784 17.95 -14.06 -27.87
CA PRO A 784 17.42 -15.42 -27.75
C PRO A 784 17.13 -15.81 -26.30
N GLY A 785 15.92 -16.31 -26.03
CA GLY A 785 15.42 -16.71 -24.71
C GLY A 785 15.15 -15.53 -23.76
N ALA A 786 14.98 -14.32 -24.29
CA ALA A 786 14.62 -13.14 -23.52
C ALA A 786 13.33 -12.52 -24.07
N ASP A 787 12.66 -11.73 -23.23
CA ASP A 787 11.53 -10.91 -23.59
C ASP A 787 11.85 -9.41 -23.45
N MET A 788 10.99 -8.57 -24.03
CA MET A 788 11.03 -7.12 -23.90
C MET A 788 9.63 -6.58 -23.57
N GLY A 789 9.49 -6.06 -22.34
CA GLY A 789 8.25 -5.45 -21.86
C GLY A 789 8.05 -4.02 -22.35
N TRP A 790 6.82 -3.72 -22.72
CA TRP A 790 6.29 -2.40 -23.07
C TRP A 790 4.88 -2.24 -22.49
N GLY A 791 4.32 -1.04 -22.48
CA GLY A 791 2.98 -0.86 -21.95
C GLY A 791 2.38 0.50 -22.24
N PHE A 792 1.09 0.65 -21.94
CA PHE A 792 0.35 1.88 -22.18
C PHE A 792 -0.78 2.12 -21.17
N VAL A 793 -1.16 3.41 -21.05
CA VAL A 793 -2.40 3.87 -20.42
C VAL A 793 -3.44 4.10 -21.52
N ALA A 794 -4.68 3.66 -21.30
CA ALA A 794 -5.79 3.94 -22.21
C ALA A 794 -7.04 4.43 -21.49
N ASP A 795 -7.73 5.40 -22.11
CA ASP A 795 -9.05 5.87 -21.70
C ASP A 795 -10.12 5.04 -22.42
N GLY A 796 -10.98 4.35 -21.67
CA GLY A 796 -11.98 3.41 -22.19
C GLY A 796 -12.02 2.10 -21.38
N ILE A 797 -12.79 1.14 -21.86
CA ILE A 797 -12.83 -0.22 -21.29
C ILE A 797 -11.91 -1.13 -22.10
N ALA A 798 -11.23 -2.08 -21.44
CA ALA A 798 -10.29 -2.99 -22.09
C ALA A 798 -10.95 -4.09 -22.97
N ALA A 799 -12.25 -3.97 -23.25
CA ALA A 799 -13.01 -4.95 -24.00
C ALA A 799 -12.49 -5.08 -25.45
N GLY A 800 -12.09 -6.29 -25.83
CA GLY A 800 -11.54 -6.59 -27.15
C GLY A 800 -10.07 -6.23 -27.33
N LEU A 801 -9.32 -6.04 -26.24
CA LEU A 801 -7.87 -5.88 -26.29
C LEU A 801 -7.22 -7.17 -26.83
N ASP A 802 -6.46 -7.04 -27.92
CA ASP A 802 -5.77 -8.15 -28.59
C ASP A 802 -4.47 -7.64 -29.23
N VAL A 803 -3.48 -8.52 -29.41
CA VAL A 803 -2.18 -8.20 -30.03
C VAL A 803 -1.82 -9.20 -31.12
N SER A 804 -1.28 -8.71 -32.23
CA SER A 804 -0.80 -9.57 -33.32
C SER A 804 0.53 -10.25 -33.00
N ASP A 805 0.85 -11.28 -33.79
CA ASP A 805 2.19 -11.83 -33.91
C ASP A 805 3.25 -10.74 -34.24
N VAL A 806 4.50 -10.97 -33.87
CA VAL A 806 5.59 -9.99 -33.99
C VAL A 806 6.10 -9.95 -35.42
N THR A 807 6.14 -8.76 -36.00
CA THR A 807 6.84 -8.54 -37.26
C THR A 807 8.28 -8.09 -36.99
N VAL A 808 9.26 -8.96 -37.28
CA VAL A 808 10.69 -8.66 -37.15
C VAL A 808 11.18 -7.74 -38.27
N ILE A 809 11.85 -6.66 -37.88
CA ILE A 809 12.40 -5.68 -38.82
C ILE A 809 13.84 -6.09 -39.17
N THR A 810 14.07 -6.67 -40.37
CA THR A 810 15.38 -7.23 -40.77
C THR A 810 16.36 -6.23 -41.41
N ASP A 811 15.96 -4.98 -41.57
CA ASP A 811 16.81 -3.86 -41.95
C ASP A 811 16.49 -2.72 -40.98
N PRO A 812 17.41 -2.25 -40.12
CA PRO A 812 17.13 -1.15 -39.20
C PRO A 812 16.67 0.14 -39.91
N ASP A 813 16.82 0.22 -41.25
CA ASP A 813 16.29 1.28 -42.10
C ASP A 813 14.92 0.96 -42.76
N GLU A 814 14.42 -0.29 -42.75
CA GLU A 814 13.06 -0.65 -43.24
C GLU A 814 11.99 -0.66 -42.13
N GLY A 815 12.36 -0.30 -40.89
CA GLY A 815 11.43 0.08 -39.81
C GLY A 815 11.09 1.57 -39.77
N ASN A 816 11.64 2.34 -40.71
CA ASN A 816 11.42 3.77 -40.86
C ASN A 816 10.43 4.10 -41.97
N ASP A 817 9.32 3.36 -42.08
CA ASP A 817 8.08 4.00 -42.54
C ASP A 817 7.59 4.89 -41.40
N ASN A 818 8.39 5.90 -41.03
CA ASN A 818 7.87 7.07 -40.35
C ASN A 818 6.87 7.68 -41.33
N PRO A 819 5.58 7.85 -40.97
CA PRO A 819 4.56 8.38 -41.87
C PRO A 819 4.92 9.74 -42.48
N ALA A 820 5.93 10.43 -41.94
CA ALA A 820 6.47 11.65 -42.51
C ALA A 820 7.51 11.47 -43.64
N ASP A 821 8.43 10.47 -43.72
CA ASP A 821 9.42 10.39 -44.85
C ASP A 821 8.79 9.82 -46.14
N THR A 822 7.75 10.50 -46.61
CA THR A 822 6.96 10.07 -47.77
C THR A 822 7.74 10.08 -49.08
N ASN A 823 8.91 10.73 -49.11
CA ASN A 823 9.71 10.95 -50.30
C ASN A 823 11.02 10.13 -50.35
N GLY A 824 11.44 9.56 -49.20
CA GLY A 824 12.59 8.66 -49.07
C GLY A 824 13.94 9.35 -49.22
N ASP A 825 14.03 10.64 -48.87
CA ASP A 825 15.28 11.40 -48.89
C ASP A 825 16.06 11.32 -47.58
N GLY A 826 15.51 10.68 -46.54
CA GLY A 826 16.11 10.53 -45.23
C GLY A 826 16.05 11.81 -44.40
N VAL A 827 15.16 12.75 -44.73
CA VAL A 827 14.92 13.95 -43.92
C VAL A 827 13.42 14.08 -43.67
N TYR A 828 13.01 13.91 -42.43
CA TYR A 828 11.59 13.84 -42.08
C TYR A 828 11.30 14.50 -40.74
N SER A 829 10.02 14.61 -40.39
CA SER A 829 9.59 15.23 -39.13
C SER A 829 8.77 14.30 -38.29
N ASP A 830 8.73 14.57 -36.99
CA ASP A 830 7.87 13.88 -36.04
C ASP A 830 7.19 14.92 -35.14
N LEU A 831 6.04 14.58 -34.57
CA LEU A 831 5.27 15.47 -33.70
C LEU A 831 4.62 14.67 -32.57
N VAL A 832 5.03 14.97 -31.34
CA VAL A 832 4.56 14.32 -30.12
C VAL A 832 3.83 15.32 -29.24
N VAL A 833 2.64 14.95 -28.75
CA VAL A 833 1.94 15.73 -27.73
C VAL A 833 2.58 15.46 -26.38
N ARG A 834 3.07 16.51 -25.73
CA ARG A 834 3.77 16.42 -24.44
C ARG A 834 2.84 16.59 -23.23
N GLN A 835 1.78 17.38 -23.38
CA GLN A 835 0.88 17.70 -22.29
C GLN A 835 -0.48 18.16 -22.81
N THR A 836 -1.56 17.78 -22.12
CA THR A 836 -2.93 18.19 -22.45
C THR A 836 -3.60 18.84 -21.23
N TRP A 837 -4.61 19.68 -21.47
CA TRP A 837 -5.54 20.19 -20.44
C TRP A 837 -6.89 20.50 -21.08
N THR A 838 -7.89 20.79 -20.25
CA THR A 838 -9.21 21.20 -20.71
C THR A 838 -9.12 22.43 -21.62
N GLY A 839 -9.19 22.21 -22.93
CA GLY A 839 -9.17 23.25 -23.96
C GLY A 839 -7.80 23.60 -24.55
N GLY A 840 -6.74 22.79 -24.37
CA GLY A 840 -5.47 23.01 -25.07
C GLY A 840 -4.41 21.93 -24.85
N PHE A 841 -3.28 22.07 -25.55
CA PHE A 841 -2.16 21.14 -25.48
C PHE A 841 -0.81 21.77 -25.84
N VAL A 842 0.26 21.08 -25.47
CA VAL A 842 1.66 21.35 -25.86
C VAL A 842 2.13 20.20 -26.74
N ALA A 843 2.71 20.51 -27.91
CA ALA A 843 3.33 19.52 -28.79
C ALA A 843 4.78 19.88 -29.08
N ASP A 844 5.67 18.89 -29.01
CA ASP A 844 7.07 18.96 -29.39
C ASP A 844 7.24 18.28 -30.75
N GLY A 845 7.87 18.98 -31.70
CA GLY A 845 8.17 18.48 -33.03
C GLY A 845 9.67 18.29 -33.23
N GLU A 846 10.03 17.33 -34.08
CA GLU A 846 11.41 17.04 -34.44
C GLU A 846 11.60 17.13 -35.95
N VAL A 847 12.79 17.53 -36.37
CA VAL A 847 13.27 17.37 -37.74
C VAL A 847 14.52 16.52 -37.68
N ILE A 848 14.47 15.37 -38.33
CA ILE A 848 15.46 14.31 -38.27
C ILE A 848 16.13 14.24 -39.64
N ASN A 849 17.46 14.16 -39.65
CA ASN A 849 18.24 14.03 -40.88
C ASN A 849 19.14 12.81 -40.77
N ASP A 850 18.63 11.69 -41.27
CA ASP A 850 19.35 10.42 -41.40
C ASP A 850 20.01 10.30 -42.79
N SER A 851 19.86 11.32 -43.62
CA SER A 851 20.56 11.41 -44.89
C SER A 851 22.06 11.68 -44.69
N SER A 852 22.86 11.27 -45.68
CA SER A 852 24.30 11.57 -45.69
C SER A 852 24.67 13.04 -45.95
N GLN A 853 23.69 13.95 -46.10
CA GLN A 853 23.91 15.35 -46.47
C GLN A 853 23.32 16.32 -45.44
N ARG A 854 24.03 17.42 -45.16
CA ARG A 854 23.49 18.52 -44.37
C ARG A 854 22.34 19.19 -45.13
N VAL A 855 21.26 19.47 -44.41
CA VAL A 855 20.14 20.30 -44.85
C VAL A 855 20.30 21.74 -44.37
N ASP A 856 20.11 22.70 -45.27
CA ASP A 856 20.11 24.13 -45.00
C ASP A 856 18.70 24.72 -45.29
N GLY A 857 17.81 24.63 -44.30
CA GLY A 857 16.43 25.12 -44.35
C GLY A 857 15.39 24.00 -44.48
N TRP A 858 14.35 24.07 -43.65
CA TRP A 858 13.29 23.08 -43.60
C TRP A 858 11.94 23.74 -43.30
N SER A 859 10.87 23.11 -43.77
CA SER A 859 9.49 23.45 -43.43
C SER A 859 8.63 22.20 -43.34
N VAL A 860 7.57 22.25 -42.54
CA VAL A 860 6.59 21.17 -42.36
C VAL A 860 5.19 21.76 -42.35
N GLU A 861 4.20 20.99 -42.77
CA GLU A 861 2.78 21.32 -42.64
C GLU A 861 2.21 20.61 -41.42
N VAL A 862 1.69 21.35 -40.46
CA VAL A 862 0.94 20.83 -39.31
C VAL A 862 -0.55 21.04 -39.56
N THR A 863 -1.31 19.97 -39.65
CA THR A 863 -2.78 20.04 -39.68
C THR A 863 -3.32 19.87 -38.26
N THR A 864 -4.20 20.77 -37.81
CA THR A 864 -4.88 20.69 -36.52
C THR A 864 -6.12 21.59 -36.49
N LEU A 865 -7.16 21.15 -35.79
CA LEU A 865 -8.34 21.99 -35.49
C LEU A 865 -8.09 23.01 -34.37
N ALA A 866 -6.99 22.87 -33.62
CA ALA A 866 -6.63 23.77 -32.55
C ALA A 866 -5.88 25.00 -33.06
N THR A 867 -5.97 26.11 -32.33
CA THR A 867 -5.28 27.35 -32.69
C THR A 867 -3.91 27.40 -32.04
N ILE A 868 -2.84 27.37 -32.84
CA ILE A 868 -1.47 27.52 -32.33
C ILE A 868 -1.26 28.97 -31.85
N ARG A 869 -0.96 29.14 -30.56
CA ARG A 869 -0.78 30.47 -29.93
C ARG A 869 0.66 30.85 -29.66
N ASP A 870 1.53 29.89 -29.36
CA ASP A 870 2.94 30.11 -29.06
C ASP A 870 3.79 29.02 -29.74
N ILE A 871 4.97 29.38 -30.24
CA ILE A 871 5.90 28.46 -30.92
C ILE A 871 7.34 28.75 -30.51
N TRP A 872 8.17 27.71 -30.33
CA TRP A 872 9.61 27.83 -30.05
C TRP A 872 10.44 27.05 -31.05
N ASN A 873 11.69 27.50 -31.23
CA ASN A 873 12.69 26.93 -32.14
C ASN A 873 12.27 26.80 -33.63
N ALA A 874 11.10 27.34 -34.00
CA ALA A 874 10.57 27.47 -35.35
C ALA A 874 9.67 28.73 -35.45
N GLU A 875 9.19 29.04 -36.65
CA GLU A 875 8.28 30.15 -36.93
C GLU A 875 7.13 29.68 -37.83
N ILE A 876 5.93 30.25 -37.65
CA ILE A 876 4.78 30.00 -38.55
C ILE A 876 4.98 30.83 -39.82
N ALA A 877 5.21 30.17 -40.95
CA ALA A 877 5.39 30.80 -42.26
C ALA A 877 4.04 31.23 -42.88
N SER A 878 3.01 30.40 -42.75
CA SER A 878 1.65 30.68 -43.21
C SER A 878 0.61 29.78 -42.53
N HIS A 879 -0.66 30.17 -42.58
CA HIS A 879 -1.79 29.40 -42.05
C HIS A 879 -2.99 29.56 -42.98
N GLU A 880 -3.56 28.45 -43.46
CA GLU A 880 -4.80 28.40 -44.24
C GLU A 880 -5.70 27.25 -43.76
N GLY A 881 -6.92 27.56 -43.30
CA GLY A 881 -7.84 26.56 -42.78
C GLY A 881 -7.29 25.91 -41.51
N ASP A 882 -7.15 24.59 -41.53
CA ASP A 882 -6.66 23.80 -40.40
C ASP A 882 -5.16 23.47 -40.55
N THR A 883 -4.47 24.02 -41.57
CA THR A 883 -3.06 23.71 -41.85
C THR A 883 -2.14 24.91 -41.60
N TYR A 884 -1.12 24.71 -40.76
CA TYR A 884 -0.04 25.63 -40.44
C TYR A 884 1.24 25.19 -41.15
N VAL A 885 1.88 26.09 -41.90
CA VAL A 885 3.23 25.85 -42.43
C VAL A 885 4.23 26.39 -41.42
N ILE A 886 5.02 25.49 -40.84
CA ILE A 886 6.03 25.80 -39.83
C ILE A 886 7.41 25.67 -40.47
N THR A 887 8.31 26.62 -40.24
CA THR A 887 9.65 26.63 -40.83
C THR A 887 10.71 26.94 -39.80
N ASN A 888 11.94 26.52 -40.09
CA ASN A 888 13.10 26.77 -39.26
C ASN A 888 13.28 28.27 -38.96
N ASN A 889 13.82 28.58 -37.77
CA ASN A 889 14.28 29.93 -37.46
C ASN A 889 15.81 30.04 -37.65
N SER A 890 16.40 31.18 -37.27
CA SER A 890 17.84 31.42 -37.45
C SER A 890 18.76 30.47 -36.66
N SER A 891 18.26 29.78 -35.63
CA SER A 891 19.01 28.81 -34.82
C SER A 891 18.82 27.36 -35.23
N THR A 892 17.76 27.02 -35.97
CA THR A 892 17.41 25.65 -36.35
C THR A 892 17.54 25.36 -37.85
N SER A 893 18.05 26.31 -38.63
CA SER A 893 18.13 26.22 -40.09
C SER A 893 19.08 25.15 -40.63
N GLN A 894 20.03 24.66 -39.83
CA GLN A 894 21.02 23.68 -40.27
C GLN A 894 20.84 22.37 -39.51
N VAL A 895 20.53 21.30 -40.24
CA VAL A 895 20.39 19.94 -39.73
C VAL A 895 21.53 19.11 -40.32
N ASP A 896 22.50 18.75 -39.49
CA ASP A 896 23.65 17.92 -39.91
C ASP A 896 23.22 16.45 -40.04
N PRO A 897 23.95 15.62 -40.82
CA PRO A 897 23.71 14.17 -40.87
C PRO A 897 23.72 13.54 -39.48
N ASP A 898 22.83 12.58 -39.25
CA ASP A 898 22.64 11.84 -37.99
C ASP A 898 22.31 12.79 -36.81
N THR A 899 21.60 13.90 -37.07
CA THR A 899 21.22 14.85 -36.02
C THR A 899 19.74 15.22 -36.06
N VAL A 900 19.22 15.54 -34.87
CA VAL A 900 17.85 15.99 -34.66
C VAL A 900 17.81 17.49 -34.33
N ARG A 901 16.78 18.19 -34.80
CA ARG A 901 16.42 19.55 -34.38
C ARG A 901 15.01 19.56 -33.82
N THR A 902 14.88 20.01 -32.58
CA THR A 902 13.59 20.09 -31.89
C THR A 902 12.96 21.47 -32.01
N TRP A 903 11.65 21.49 -32.13
CA TRP A 903 10.77 22.64 -32.11
C TRP A 903 9.48 22.26 -31.38
N GLY A 904 8.56 23.21 -31.20
CA GLY A 904 7.29 22.86 -30.57
C GLY A 904 6.39 24.07 -30.42
N PHE A 905 5.14 23.81 -30.02
CA PHE A 905 4.12 24.83 -29.90
C PHE A 905 3.09 24.54 -28.80
N VAL A 906 2.40 25.61 -28.41
CA VAL A 906 1.21 25.56 -27.56
C VAL A 906 -0.03 25.87 -28.40
N ALA A 907 -1.05 25.04 -28.30
CA ALA A 907 -2.32 25.21 -29.01
C ALA A 907 -3.51 25.24 -28.05
N ASP A 908 -4.50 26.08 -28.37
CA ASP A 908 -5.78 26.13 -27.68
C ASP A 908 -6.85 25.43 -28.54
N GLY A 909 -7.50 24.40 -28.01
CA GLY A 909 -8.46 23.54 -28.71
C GLY A 909 -8.31 22.05 -28.37
N LEU A 910 -9.23 21.22 -28.86
CA LEU A 910 -9.14 19.75 -28.74
C LEU A 910 -8.06 19.21 -29.69
N ILE A 911 -7.44 18.09 -29.31
CA ILE A 911 -6.39 17.40 -30.07
C ILE A 911 -7.06 16.48 -31.10
N ASP A 912 -7.83 17.08 -32.00
CA ASP A 912 -8.49 16.35 -33.08
C ASP A 912 -7.79 16.68 -34.41
N ASN A 913 -7.50 15.63 -35.19
CA ASN A 913 -6.81 15.70 -36.50
C ASN A 913 -5.43 16.37 -36.45
N LEU A 914 -4.66 16.16 -35.38
CA LEU A 914 -3.27 16.62 -35.32
C LEU A 914 -2.38 15.73 -36.20
N ALA A 915 -1.72 16.30 -37.20
CA ALA A 915 -0.78 15.59 -38.07
C ALA A 915 0.36 16.52 -38.51
N VAL A 916 1.53 15.96 -38.81
CA VAL A 916 2.66 16.67 -39.41
C VAL A 916 3.06 16.02 -40.74
N SER A 917 3.46 16.83 -41.72
CA SER A 917 3.93 16.35 -43.02
C SER A 917 5.40 15.94 -43.02
N ASP A 918 5.83 15.37 -44.14
CA ASP A 918 7.24 15.30 -44.52
C ASP A 918 7.93 16.67 -44.47
N VAL A 919 9.26 16.66 -44.32
CA VAL A 919 10.08 17.87 -44.36
C VAL A 919 10.21 18.36 -45.80
N ILE A 920 9.76 19.59 -46.02
CA ILE A 920 9.91 20.32 -47.26
C ILE A 920 11.21 21.13 -47.19
N LEU A 921 12.22 20.69 -47.93
CA LEU A 921 13.53 21.34 -48.04
C LEU A 921 13.48 22.63 -48.89
N ALA A 922 14.26 23.64 -48.49
CA ALA A 922 14.27 24.98 -49.11
C ALA A 922 15.09 25.12 -50.40
#